data_AF-A0A495VST7-F1
#
_entry.id   AF-A0A495VST7-F1
#
_cell.length_a   1.000
_cell.length_b   1.000
_cell.length_c   1.000
_cell.angle_alpha   90.00
_cell.angle_beta   90.00
_cell.angle_gamma   90.00
#
_symmetry.space_group_name_H-M   'P 1'
#
loop_
_entity.id
_entity.type
_entity.pdbx_description
1 polymer ?
#
loop_
_entity_poly.entity_id
_entity_poly.type
_entity_poly.pdbx_seq_one_letter_code
_entity_poly.pdbx_strand_id
1 'polypeptide(L)'
;MRRLAIALVALATIATTVTPASAAAGLTATFTRTGTTGKFVVSNPTSAAVTGWSIKFDVPAGVTVSGAQNASTTQNGTRVTLTPAYYINTIQPGRNTDPFSPTFTLSREADPTSCTLNGANCDGTGPEPPAPAPVTADFSLSGSTGKFIVANNTDATLSDWAITFTLPSGVTASNANNGTVSQTGNTVTLAPVHYNKSVGPRKTTEPYSPTFTLSRAVEPVTCRINNANCDGSPDVPPTAPGDLRSPAKTTKSVSLAWNASTAGSLPVAGYDVYNGSTLATTVTGTSATVTGLTPNTAYSFTVKAKDTKGTQSPASNALSVTTNNPADDTQPPSAPGNLRGTGKDAGSVTLTWDAATDNSKVANYDVYQGSTVRATVTETTAKIDGLSPSTEYTFSVKARDIYDNVSGASNSVKVTTSDIVGGYAKVGYFVQWGIYGRQFFVKNLDTNGAAAKLTHINYAFGNIDPVNLTCLHGVTKGTSPNPQDPNQGDGAGDAEADYSRPFSSAQSVDGVADTGWEPLRGNYNQLKKLKAKHPHLKILISLGGWTYSKYFSDVAATDASRKKFVASCLDIYLKGNLPTYNGAGGPGTAAGIFDGVDLDWEWPGAEGHPGNHISPNDKRNNTLLIEEFRKQMDELSKTTGKRYQLTAFTPADRAKIDAGWELAEVAKSMDIFNVQGYDFHGSGSDNSWEPNRTGHQGNLYKDADDPYPFHFSVEDTVNAYLEAGVNPRKITVGLAFYGRGWQGVQDGGKKGEWQSATGAAPGQFAEEAGTRGYSNLLASVPNCTVYHDEAAVATSCFTGNGGQWWTFDDAWAIQKKTAWMKQRGLLGAMIWEMSGDTGVLMSAVDNGLK
;
A
#
# COMPACT_ATOMS: atom_id res chain seq x y z
N MET A 1 30.19 12.28 66.85
CA MET A 1 29.10 12.47 67.82
C MET A 1 28.20 11.23 67.77
N ARG A 2 28.09 10.54 68.91
CA ARG A 2 27.09 9.53 69.38
C ARG A 2 26.61 8.43 68.41
N ARG A 3 26.58 7.14 68.74
CA ARG A 3 27.10 6.29 69.83
C ARG A 3 26.89 4.81 69.42
N LEU A 4 27.74 3.93 69.95
CA LEU A 4 27.88 2.47 69.82
C LEU A 4 26.64 1.59 70.14
N ALA A 5 26.69 0.34 69.63
CA ALA A 5 26.61 -0.97 70.35
C ALA A 5 25.65 -1.98 69.66
N ILE A 6 26.13 -3.02 68.97
CA ILE A 6 26.54 -4.38 69.43
C ILE A 6 25.36 -5.32 69.79
N ALA A 7 25.21 -6.35 68.94
CA ALA A 7 24.88 -7.78 69.13
C ALA A 7 23.72 -8.24 70.03
N LEU A 8 22.86 -9.15 69.54
CA LEU A 8 22.94 -10.60 69.83
C LEU A 8 21.90 -11.42 69.03
N VAL A 9 22.24 -12.70 68.85
CA VAL A 9 21.52 -13.79 68.19
C VAL A 9 20.29 -14.26 68.99
N ALA A 10 19.21 -14.65 68.32
CA ALA A 10 18.27 -15.68 68.82
C ALA A 10 17.54 -16.38 67.65
N LEU A 11 17.72 -17.71 67.56
CA LEU A 11 16.84 -18.62 66.82
C LEU A 11 15.42 -18.54 67.39
N ALA A 12 14.41 -18.43 66.53
CA ALA A 12 13.03 -18.72 66.89
C ALA A 12 12.36 -19.52 65.76
N THR A 13 11.83 -20.67 66.18
CA THR A 13 11.13 -21.69 65.42
C THR A 13 9.75 -21.22 64.93
N ILE A 14 9.34 -21.81 63.81
CA ILE A 14 8.08 -21.63 63.08
C ILE A 14 6.87 -21.92 63.98
N ALA A 15 5.89 -21.01 63.96
CA ALA A 15 4.48 -21.31 64.23
C ALA A 15 3.58 -20.29 63.51
N THR A 16 3.50 -20.38 62.18
CA THR A 16 2.38 -19.78 61.44
C THR A 16 1.20 -20.73 61.54
N THR A 17 0.20 -20.35 62.33
CA THR A 17 -1.12 -20.97 62.35
C THR A 17 -1.72 -20.88 60.94
N VAL A 18 -1.70 -21.99 60.21
CA VAL A 18 -2.50 -22.16 59.00
C VAL A 18 -3.94 -22.35 59.46
N THR A 19 -4.76 -21.30 59.34
CA THR A 19 -6.21 -21.49 59.23
C THR A 19 -6.46 -22.19 57.90
N PRO A 20 -7.10 -23.37 57.85
CA PRO A 20 -7.66 -23.82 56.60
C PRO A 20 -8.80 -22.85 56.28
N ALA A 21 -8.61 -22.04 55.23
CA ALA A 21 -9.73 -21.41 54.55
C ALA A 21 -10.59 -22.56 54.00
N SER A 22 -11.58 -22.99 54.78
CA SER A 22 -12.65 -23.83 54.25
C SER A 22 -13.33 -23.00 53.17
N ALA A 23 -13.13 -23.37 51.91
CA ALA A 23 -13.90 -22.83 50.80
C ALA A 23 -15.38 -22.85 51.21
N ALA A 24 -16.07 -21.73 51.07
CA ALA A 24 -17.52 -21.73 51.19
C ALA A 24 -18.03 -22.68 50.10
N ALA A 25 -18.53 -23.86 50.49
CA ALA A 25 -19.08 -24.82 49.55
C ALA A 25 -20.15 -24.10 48.72
N GLY A 26 -20.08 -24.24 47.39
CA GLY A 26 -21.06 -23.65 46.47
C GLY A 26 -22.45 -24.24 46.64
N LEU A 27 -23.32 -24.05 45.66
CA LEU A 27 -24.62 -24.73 45.67
C LEU A 27 -24.43 -26.26 45.72
N THR A 28 -25.33 -26.96 46.39
CA THR A 28 -25.42 -28.44 46.35
C THR A 28 -26.75 -28.88 45.79
N ALA A 29 -26.80 -30.03 45.12
CA ALA A 29 -28.02 -30.64 44.59
C ALA A 29 -28.14 -32.08 45.07
N THR A 30 -29.22 -32.37 45.80
CA THR A 30 -29.53 -33.72 46.28
C THR A 30 -30.56 -34.37 45.36
N PHE A 31 -30.21 -35.52 44.79
CA PHE A 31 -31.13 -36.32 43.99
C PHE A 31 -31.95 -37.27 44.86
N THR A 32 -33.25 -37.38 44.56
CA THR A 32 -34.14 -38.42 45.10
C THR A 32 -35.02 -38.97 43.97
N ARG A 33 -35.44 -40.22 44.06
CA ARG A 33 -36.31 -40.88 43.07
C ARG A 33 -37.36 -41.75 43.73
N THR A 34 -38.58 -41.69 43.20
CA THR A 34 -39.68 -42.61 43.54
C THR A 34 -40.22 -43.20 42.25
N GLY A 35 -39.99 -44.49 42.00
CA GLY A 35 -40.29 -45.11 40.70
C GLY A 35 -39.48 -44.47 39.57
N THR A 36 -40.15 -44.02 38.51
CA THR A 36 -39.53 -43.29 37.39
C THR A 36 -39.46 -41.77 37.59
N THR A 37 -39.99 -41.24 38.70
CA THR A 37 -39.98 -39.79 38.96
C THR A 37 -38.73 -39.39 39.72
N GLY A 38 -37.86 -38.60 39.09
CA GLY A 38 -36.67 -38.00 39.69
C GLY A 38 -36.93 -36.59 40.21
N LYS A 39 -36.24 -36.21 41.28
CA LYS A 39 -36.29 -34.88 41.90
C LYS A 39 -34.89 -34.43 42.32
N PHE A 40 -34.51 -33.20 41.98
CA PHE A 40 -33.30 -32.56 42.52
C PHE A 40 -33.67 -31.41 43.45
N VAL A 41 -33.24 -31.47 44.71
CA VAL A 41 -33.35 -30.35 45.64
C VAL A 41 -32.03 -29.59 45.63
N VAL A 42 -32.05 -28.34 45.19
CA VAL A 42 -30.85 -27.49 45.16
C VAL A 42 -30.82 -26.60 46.39
N SER A 43 -29.73 -26.65 47.13
CA SER A 43 -29.50 -25.88 48.36
C SER A 43 -28.39 -24.87 48.17
N ASN A 44 -28.58 -23.67 48.72
CA ASN A 44 -27.57 -22.62 48.77
C ASN A 44 -27.03 -22.49 50.21
N PRO A 45 -25.94 -23.21 50.55
CA PRO A 45 -25.32 -23.08 51.87
C PRO A 45 -24.45 -21.81 52.00
N THR A 46 -24.31 -21.01 50.94
CA THR A 46 -23.47 -19.80 50.94
C THR A 46 -24.16 -18.60 51.58
N SER A 47 -23.38 -17.52 51.78
CA SER A 47 -23.84 -16.23 52.30
C SER A 47 -24.39 -15.28 51.22
N ALA A 48 -24.35 -15.65 49.93
CA ALA A 48 -24.79 -14.81 48.82
C ALA A 48 -25.92 -15.48 48.02
N ALA A 49 -26.83 -14.68 47.45
CA ALA A 49 -27.86 -15.22 46.56
C ALA A 49 -27.22 -15.69 45.25
N VAL A 50 -27.60 -16.89 44.78
CA VAL A 50 -27.11 -17.43 43.49
C VAL A 50 -28.25 -17.41 42.49
N THR A 51 -28.02 -16.80 41.33
CA THR A 51 -28.99 -16.69 40.22
C THR A 51 -28.45 -17.38 38.97
N GLY A 52 -29.31 -18.06 38.21
CA GLY A 52 -28.91 -18.65 36.92
C GLY A 52 -28.23 -20.01 37.04
N TRP A 53 -28.65 -20.85 37.99
CA TRP A 53 -28.05 -22.17 38.20
C TRP A 53 -28.59 -23.20 37.20
N SER A 54 -27.85 -24.30 36.94
CA SER A 54 -28.32 -25.42 36.12
C SER A 54 -27.70 -26.74 36.58
N ILE A 55 -28.46 -27.83 36.47
CA ILE A 55 -28.00 -29.19 36.79
C ILE A 55 -27.72 -29.92 35.50
N LYS A 56 -26.54 -30.50 35.35
CA LYS A 56 -26.20 -31.42 34.26
C LYS A 56 -25.84 -32.78 34.82
N PHE A 57 -26.41 -33.85 34.29
CA PHE A 57 -26.14 -35.22 34.75
C PHE A 57 -26.26 -36.20 33.59
N ASP A 58 -25.72 -37.40 33.75
CA ASP A 58 -25.84 -38.48 32.77
C ASP A 58 -26.86 -39.51 33.24
N VAL A 59 -27.69 -39.99 32.30
CA VAL A 59 -28.55 -41.17 32.45
C VAL A 59 -28.00 -42.32 31.60
N PRO A 60 -28.26 -43.59 31.94
CA PRO A 60 -27.80 -44.71 31.13
C PRO A 60 -28.27 -44.62 29.67
N ALA A 61 -27.47 -45.13 28.74
CA ALA A 61 -27.82 -45.14 27.32
C ALA A 61 -29.23 -45.74 27.08
N GLY A 62 -30.03 -45.04 26.28
CA GLY A 62 -31.42 -45.40 25.98
C GLY A 62 -32.47 -44.97 27.01
N VAL A 63 -32.07 -44.36 28.14
CA VAL A 63 -33.02 -43.74 29.08
C VAL A 63 -33.34 -42.32 28.61
N THR A 64 -34.61 -41.92 28.60
CA THR A 64 -35.04 -40.57 28.23
C THR A 64 -35.70 -39.85 29.40
N VAL A 65 -35.49 -38.55 29.50
CA VAL A 65 -36.10 -37.64 30.46
C VAL A 65 -37.23 -36.85 29.80
N SER A 66 -38.38 -36.80 30.45
CA SER A 66 -39.58 -36.08 29.98
C SER A 66 -40.38 -35.52 31.14
N GLY A 67 -41.40 -34.70 30.87
CA GLY A 67 -42.32 -34.22 31.89
C GLY A 67 -41.66 -33.39 33.00
N ALA A 68 -40.61 -32.63 32.69
CA ALA A 68 -39.93 -31.79 33.66
C ALA A 68 -40.87 -30.69 34.20
N GLN A 69 -40.94 -30.54 35.52
CA GLN A 69 -41.66 -29.47 36.22
C GLN A 69 -40.70 -28.62 37.03
N ASN A 70 -41.01 -27.33 37.18
CA ASN A 70 -40.15 -26.29 37.78
C ASN A 70 -38.77 -26.11 37.11
N ALA A 71 -38.56 -26.74 35.96
CA ALA A 71 -37.37 -26.60 35.13
C ALA A 71 -37.73 -26.91 33.66
N SER A 72 -37.00 -26.34 32.72
CA SER A 72 -36.91 -26.90 31.37
C SER A 72 -35.85 -27.99 31.34
N THR A 73 -36.00 -28.94 30.42
CA THR A 73 -35.05 -30.03 30.24
C THR A 73 -34.59 -30.12 28.80
N THR A 74 -33.30 -30.36 28.61
CA THR A 74 -32.72 -30.81 27.36
C THR A 74 -31.94 -32.09 27.61
N GLN A 75 -32.03 -33.05 26.69
CA GLN A 75 -31.25 -34.28 26.75
C GLN A 75 -30.54 -34.51 25.43
N ASN A 76 -29.25 -34.86 25.51
CA ASN A 76 -28.39 -35.17 24.39
C ASN A 76 -27.63 -36.47 24.68
N GLY A 77 -28.01 -37.56 24.01
CA GLY A 77 -27.54 -38.90 24.34
C GLY A 77 -27.84 -39.26 25.80
N THR A 78 -26.81 -39.52 26.59
CA THR A 78 -26.91 -39.76 28.03
C THR A 78 -26.99 -38.48 28.85
N ARG A 79 -26.53 -37.34 28.33
CA ARG A 79 -26.38 -36.10 29.11
C ARG A 79 -27.70 -35.32 29.15
N VAL A 80 -28.17 -35.03 30.34
CA VAL A 80 -29.38 -34.25 30.61
C VAL A 80 -28.99 -32.93 31.28
N THR A 81 -29.60 -31.83 30.83
CA THR A 81 -29.53 -30.52 31.49
C THR A 81 -30.92 -30.13 31.99
N LEU A 82 -31.00 -29.69 33.25
CA LEU A 82 -32.16 -29.05 33.84
C LEU A 82 -31.85 -27.56 34.09
N THR A 83 -32.67 -26.69 33.53
CA THR A 83 -32.59 -25.24 33.73
C THR A 83 -33.79 -24.78 34.55
N PRO A 84 -33.61 -24.12 35.70
CA PRO A 84 -34.69 -23.76 36.62
C PRO A 84 -35.72 -22.83 35.98
N ALA A 85 -36.97 -22.98 36.40
CA ALA A 85 -38.01 -21.99 36.12
C ALA A 85 -37.70 -20.66 36.82
N TYR A 86 -38.19 -19.55 36.24
CA TYR A 86 -37.80 -18.20 36.65
C TYR A 86 -37.99 -17.92 38.16
N TYR A 87 -38.99 -18.52 38.80
CA TYR A 87 -39.30 -18.30 40.23
C TYR A 87 -38.41 -19.08 41.21
N ILE A 88 -37.68 -20.10 40.74
CA ILE A 88 -36.63 -20.77 41.53
C ILE A 88 -35.22 -20.48 40.99
N ASN A 89 -35.11 -19.63 39.96
CA ASN A 89 -33.83 -19.30 39.32
C ASN A 89 -32.84 -18.58 40.25
N THR A 90 -33.35 -17.92 41.30
CA THR A 90 -32.54 -17.31 42.35
C THR A 90 -32.77 -18.04 43.68
N ILE A 91 -31.71 -18.59 44.28
CA ILE A 91 -31.77 -19.23 45.60
C ILE A 91 -31.10 -18.31 46.62
N GLN A 92 -31.87 -17.85 47.60
CA GLN A 92 -31.37 -16.98 48.67
C GLN A 92 -30.36 -17.70 49.59
N PRO A 93 -29.48 -16.97 50.29
CA PRO A 93 -28.56 -17.55 51.27
C PRO A 93 -29.28 -18.44 52.28
N GLY A 94 -28.74 -19.65 52.52
CA GLY A 94 -29.30 -20.62 53.47
C GLY A 94 -30.66 -21.22 53.07
N ARG A 95 -31.14 -21.02 51.83
CA ARG A 95 -32.40 -21.57 51.32
C ARG A 95 -32.17 -22.71 50.33
N ASN A 96 -33.23 -23.42 50.00
CA ASN A 96 -33.25 -24.43 48.94
C ASN A 96 -34.47 -24.25 48.03
N THR A 97 -34.57 -25.09 46.99
CA THR A 97 -35.64 -25.02 46.00
C THR A 97 -36.96 -25.64 46.44
N ASP A 98 -37.04 -26.29 47.61
CA ASP A 98 -38.28 -26.94 48.05
C ASP A 98 -39.33 -25.94 48.56
N PRO A 99 -40.64 -26.18 48.31
CA PRO A 99 -41.23 -27.38 47.68
C PRO A 99 -41.24 -27.36 46.13
N PHE A 100 -40.69 -26.32 45.50
CA PHE A 100 -40.72 -26.11 44.04
C PHE A 100 -39.50 -26.68 43.30
N SER A 101 -38.87 -27.72 43.84
CA SER A 101 -37.68 -28.32 43.25
C SER A 101 -37.97 -28.92 41.86
N PRO A 102 -36.97 -28.93 40.94
CA PRO A 102 -37.09 -29.61 39.67
C PRO A 102 -37.47 -31.09 39.84
N THR A 103 -38.55 -31.50 39.17
CA THR A 103 -38.95 -32.91 39.05
C THR A 103 -39.05 -33.29 37.59
N PHE A 104 -38.86 -34.57 37.26
CA PHE A 104 -38.93 -35.08 35.89
C PHE A 104 -39.22 -36.58 35.89
N THR A 105 -39.64 -37.10 34.74
CA THR A 105 -39.96 -38.52 34.52
C THR A 105 -38.90 -39.18 33.64
N LEU A 106 -38.33 -40.28 34.11
CA LEU A 106 -37.41 -41.15 33.36
C LEU A 106 -38.21 -42.23 32.62
N SER A 107 -37.75 -42.67 31.44
CA SER A 107 -38.40 -43.76 30.70
C SER A 107 -38.30 -45.14 31.39
N ARG A 108 -37.36 -45.29 32.32
CA ARG A 108 -37.23 -46.43 33.25
C ARG A 108 -36.49 -45.99 34.51
N GLU A 109 -36.54 -46.80 35.57
CA GLU A 109 -35.80 -46.54 36.79
C GLU A 109 -34.29 -46.51 36.53
N ALA A 110 -33.66 -45.38 36.83
CA ALA A 110 -32.22 -45.16 36.73
C ALA A 110 -31.80 -44.01 37.64
N ASP A 111 -30.60 -44.12 38.23
CA ASP A 111 -30.02 -43.04 39.03
C ASP A 111 -29.00 -42.26 38.18
N PRO A 112 -28.97 -40.92 38.31
CA PRO A 112 -28.10 -40.07 37.51
C PRO A 112 -26.63 -40.20 37.95
N THR A 113 -25.71 -40.18 36.99
CA THR A 113 -24.26 -40.16 37.22
C THR A 113 -23.65 -38.82 36.79
N SER A 114 -22.42 -38.52 37.20
CA SER A 114 -21.66 -37.33 36.75
C SER A 114 -22.43 -36.01 36.95
N CYS A 115 -23.19 -35.93 38.03
CA CYS A 115 -24.02 -34.77 38.32
C CYS A 115 -23.14 -33.56 38.64
N THR A 116 -23.35 -32.50 37.88
CA THR A 116 -22.72 -31.20 38.10
C THR A 116 -23.77 -30.10 38.23
N LEU A 117 -23.59 -29.20 39.18
CA LEU A 117 -24.37 -27.99 39.38
C LEU A 117 -23.47 -26.80 39.08
N ASN A 118 -23.78 -26.04 38.02
CA ASN A 118 -22.92 -24.97 37.50
C ASN A 118 -21.46 -25.41 37.24
N GLY A 119 -21.26 -26.68 36.86
CA GLY A 119 -19.94 -27.25 36.59
C GLY A 119 -19.20 -27.80 37.82
N ALA A 120 -19.65 -27.52 39.05
CA ALA A 120 -19.15 -28.19 40.26
C ALA A 120 -19.88 -29.52 40.47
N ASN A 121 -19.30 -30.49 41.19
CA ASN A 121 -20.04 -31.70 41.53
C ASN A 121 -21.27 -31.36 42.37
N CYS A 122 -22.39 -32.03 42.12
CA CYS A 122 -23.66 -31.77 42.82
C CYS A 122 -23.57 -31.96 44.34
N ASP A 123 -22.63 -32.73 44.85
CA ASP A 123 -22.40 -32.92 46.29
C ASP A 123 -21.59 -31.78 46.95
N GLY A 124 -21.13 -30.80 46.17
CA GLY A 124 -20.31 -29.67 46.63
C GLY A 124 -18.82 -30.00 46.76
N THR A 125 -18.36 -31.17 46.31
CA THR A 125 -16.94 -31.54 46.30
C THR A 125 -16.23 -31.13 44.99
N GLY A 126 -14.91 -30.92 45.06
CA GLY A 126 -14.07 -30.54 43.92
C GLY A 126 -13.58 -29.08 43.97
N PRO A 127 -12.57 -28.71 43.15
CA PRO A 127 -12.12 -27.33 43.04
C PRO A 127 -13.27 -26.43 42.56
N GLU A 128 -13.29 -25.18 43.04
CA GLU A 128 -14.24 -24.16 42.57
C GLU A 128 -14.18 -24.08 41.03
N PRO A 129 -15.32 -24.17 40.32
CA PRO A 129 -15.31 -24.07 38.87
C PRO A 129 -14.70 -22.73 38.45
N PRO A 130 -13.94 -22.69 37.34
CA PRO A 130 -13.50 -21.43 36.77
C PRO A 130 -14.70 -20.50 36.59
N ALA A 131 -14.51 -19.19 36.80
CA ALA A 131 -15.50 -18.20 36.43
C ALA A 131 -15.96 -18.46 34.98
N PRO A 132 -17.27 -18.35 34.67
CA PRO A 132 -17.78 -18.63 33.34
C PRO A 132 -16.96 -17.87 32.29
N ALA A 133 -16.58 -18.54 31.20
CA ALA A 133 -15.89 -17.86 30.11
C ALA A 133 -16.71 -16.64 29.67
N PRO A 134 -16.07 -15.51 29.32
CA PRO A 134 -16.75 -14.25 29.02
C PRO A 134 -17.93 -14.42 28.05
N VAL A 135 -17.78 -15.30 27.06
CA VAL A 135 -18.83 -15.68 26.12
C VAL A 135 -18.78 -17.19 25.91
N THR A 136 -19.94 -17.85 25.92
CA THR A 136 -20.09 -19.27 25.56
C THR A 136 -21.18 -19.44 24.51
N ALA A 137 -21.17 -20.57 23.80
CA ALA A 137 -22.19 -20.95 22.83
C ALA A 137 -22.58 -22.42 22.98
N ASP A 138 -23.77 -22.70 23.48
CA ASP A 138 -24.27 -24.06 23.67
C ASP A 138 -25.00 -24.54 22.41
N PHE A 139 -24.57 -25.69 21.88
CA PHE A 139 -25.20 -26.33 20.74
C PHE A 139 -26.29 -27.32 21.17
N SER A 140 -27.38 -27.38 20.42
CA SER A 140 -28.41 -28.42 20.56
C SER A 140 -29.01 -28.81 19.21
N LEU A 141 -29.53 -30.04 19.13
CA LEU A 141 -30.18 -30.61 17.95
C LEU A 141 -31.63 -30.97 18.24
N SER A 142 -32.51 -30.67 17.29
CA SER A 142 -33.86 -31.22 17.21
C SER A 142 -34.10 -31.72 15.79
N GLY A 143 -34.02 -33.05 15.60
CA GLY A 143 -33.93 -33.63 14.26
C GLY A 143 -32.68 -33.14 13.52
N SER A 144 -32.86 -32.59 12.32
CA SER A 144 -31.81 -31.96 11.52
C SER A 144 -31.60 -30.47 11.81
N THR A 145 -32.37 -29.89 12.74
CA THR A 145 -32.26 -28.48 13.08
C THR A 145 -31.23 -28.29 14.20
N GLY A 146 -30.12 -27.62 13.89
CA GLY A 146 -29.12 -27.18 14.85
C GLY A 146 -29.50 -25.82 15.44
N LYS A 147 -29.22 -25.62 16.73
CA LYS A 147 -29.44 -24.37 17.47
C LYS A 147 -28.20 -24.03 18.28
N PHE A 148 -27.76 -22.77 18.24
CA PHE A 148 -26.75 -22.26 19.17
C PHE A 148 -27.35 -21.21 20.10
N ILE A 149 -27.21 -21.40 21.41
CA ILE A 149 -27.53 -20.38 22.41
C ILE A 149 -26.24 -19.69 22.81
N VAL A 150 -26.11 -18.40 22.50
CA VAL A 150 -24.96 -17.60 22.94
C VAL A 150 -25.26 -16.97 24.28
N ALA A 151 -24.38 -17.15 25.25
CA ALA A 151 -24.45 -16.51 26.57
C ALA A 151 -23.34 -15.47 26.70
N ASN A 152 -23.72 -14.22 26.99
CA ASN A 152 -22.81 -13.17 27.39
C ASN A 152 -22.69 -13.15 28.91
N ASN A 153 -21.60 -13.72 29.42
CA ASN A 153 -21.34 -13.82 30.85
C ASN A 153 -20.61 -12.60 31.39
N THR A 154 -20.44 -11.53 30.60
CA THR A 154 -19.77 -10.29 31.02
C THR A 154 -20.76 -9.22 31.49
N ASP A 155 -20.22 -8.13 32.04
CA ASP A 155 -20.97 -6.93 32.42
C ASP A 155 -21.08 -5.91 31.28
N ALA A 156 -20.50 -6.19 30.11
CA ALA A 156 -20.58 -5.37 28.91
C ALA A 156 -21.55 -5.99 27.88
N THR A 157 -22.04 -5.19 26.94
CA THR A 157 -22.84 -5.74 25.82
C THR A 157 -21.92 -6.44 24.82
N LEU A 158 -22.27 -7.66 24.42
CA LEU A 158 -21.60 -8.40 23.36
C LEU A 158 -22.22 -8.03 22.02
N SER A 159 -21.45 -7.40 21.13
CA SER A 159 -21.90 -7.02 19.78
C SER A 159 -21.16 -7.79 18.69
N ASP A 160 -21.82 -7.99 17.55
CA ASP A 160 -21.25 -8.52 16.30
C ASP A 160 -20.47 -9.83 16.48
N TRP A 161 -20.96 -10.70 17.36
CA TRP A 161 -20.37 -12.01 17.62
C TRP A 161 -20.54 -12.94 16.41
N ALA A 162 -19.69 -13.94 16.26
CA ALA A 162 -19.87 -14.99 15.25
C ALA A 162 -19.44 -16.35 15.79
N ILE A 163 -20.15 -17.40 15.39
CA ILE A 163 -19.80 -18.78 15.70
C ILE A 163 -19.20 -19.39 14.44
N THR A 164 -18.00 -19.94 14.55
CA THR A 164 -17.37 -20.75 13.51
C THR A 164 -17.20 -22.17 14.02
N PHE A 165 -17.70 -23.15 13.28
CA PHE A 165 -17.66 -24.55 13.69
C PHE A 165 -17.39 -25.45 12.50
N THR A 166 -16.84 -26.64 12.73
CA THR A 166 -16.59 -27.61 11.66
C THR A 166 -17.58 -28.76 11.72
N LEU A 167 -18.05 -29.21 10.56
CA LEU A 167 -18.90 -30.38 10.42
C LEU A 167 -18.10 -31.58 9.87
N PRO A 168 -18.53 -32.82 10.14
CA PRO A 168 -17.95 -33.98 9.47
C PRO A 168 -18.06 -33.87 7.95
N SER A 169 -17.10 -34.48 7.24
CA SER A 169 -17.07 -34.45 5.78
C SER A 169 -18.41 -34.90 5.17
N GLY A 170 -18.88 -34.15 4.18
CA GLY A 170 -20.13 -34.41 3.46
C GLY A 170 -21.41 -33.88 4.13
N VAL A 171 -21.31 -33.21 5.28
CA VAL A 171 -22.46 -32.58 5.94
C VAL A 171 -22.55 -31.10 5.58
N THR A 172 -23.75 -30.63 5.22
CA THR A 172 -23.99 -29.23 4.83
C THR A 172 -24.95 -28.53 5.79
N ALA A 173 -24.74 -27.24 6.03
CA ALA A 173 -25.61 -26.36 6.81
C ALA A 173 -26.32 -25.34 5.88
N SER A 174 -27.62 -25.11 6.08
CA SER A 174 -28.45 -24.23 5.26
C SER A 174 -29.63 -23.67 6.07
N ASN A 175 -30.41 -22.76 5.47
CA ASN A 175 -31.69 -22.28 6.01
C ASN A 175 -31.61 -21.78 7.47
N ALA A 176 -30.79 -20.74 7.70
CA ALA A 176 -30.66 -20.14 9.02
C ALA A 176 -31.82 -19.19 9.35
N ASN A 177 -32.37 -19.31 10.57
CA ASN A 177 -33.29 -18.35 11.17
C ASN A 177 -32.59 -17.61 12.32
N ASN A 178 -32.87 -16.31 12.47
CA ASN A 178 -32.26 -15.42 13.47
C ASN A 178 -30.72 -15.35 13.41
N GLY A 179 -30.15 -15.83 12.30
CA GLY A 179 -28.75 -15.74 11.92
C GLY A 179 -28.60 -15.90 10.40
N THR A 180 -27.38 -15.72 9.90
CA THR A 180 -26.97 -16.11 8.54
C THR A 180 -25.96 -17.23 8.66
N VAL A 181 -26.05 -18.22 7.77
CA VAL A 181 -25.11 -19.35 7.72
C VAL A 181 -24.39 -19.35 6.39
N SER A 182 -23.07 -19.49 6.42
CA SER A 182 -22.23 -19.74 5.25
C SER A 182 -21.32 -20.93 5.53
N GLN A 183 -20.99 -21.70 4.51
CA GLN A 183 -20.12 -22.87 4.64
C GLN A 183 -19.07 -22.87 3.53
N THR A 184 -17.81 -23.08 3.91
CA THR A 184 -16.69 -23.29 3.00
C THR A 184 -15.99 -24.59 3.38
N GLY A 185 -16.08 -25.60 2.51
CA GLY A 185 -15.65 -26.96 2.84
C GLY A 185 -16.42 -27.51 4.04
N ASN A 186 -15.71 -27.93 5.08
CA ASN A 186 -16.32 -28.42 6.33
C ASN A 186 -16.55 -27.32 7.38
N THR A 187 -16.08 -26.09 7.14
CA THR A 187 -16.18 -24.99 8.10
C THR A 187 -17.44 -24.18 7.84
N VAL A 188 -18.23 -23.97 8.88
CA VAL A 188 -19.47 -23.21 8.86
C VAL A 188 -19.31 -21.96 9.73
N THR A 189 -19.75 -20.82 9.22
CA THR A 189 -19.86 -19.57 9.97
C THR A 189 -21.32 -19.20 10.14
N LEU A 190 -21.72 -19.01 11.39
CA LEU A 190 -23.05 -18.54 11.78
C LEU A 190 -22.91 -17.15 12.39
N ALA A 191 -23.48 -16.15 11.71
CA ALA A 191 -23.45 -14.75 12.14
C ALA A 191 -24.86 -14.28 12.56
N PRO A 192 -24.98 -13.42 13.58
CA PRO A 192 -26.26 -12.91 14.07
C PRO A 192 -26.90 -11.94 13.08
N VAL A 193 -28.23 -11.91 13.08
CA VAL A 193 -29.02 -10.87 12.40
C VAL A 193 -30.03 -10.24 13.36
N HIS A 194 -30.58 -9.10 12.97
CA HIS A 194 -31.64 -8.39 13.70
C HIS A 194 -31.29 -8.17 15.19
N TYR A 195 -32.17 -8.53 16.12
CA TYR A 195 -32.01 -8.34 17.57
C TYR A 195 -30.87 -9.18 18.18
N ASN A 196 -30.36 -10.21 17.48
CA ASN A 196 -29.25 -11.02 17.99
C ASN A 196 -27.89 -10.37 17.77
N LYS A 197 -27.82 -9.25 17.03
CA LYS A 197 -26.55 -8.52 16.80
C LYS A 197 -25.91 -8.04 18.10
N SER A 198 -26.72 -7.84 19.15
CA SER A 198 -26.24 -7.55 20.49
C SER A 198 -26.86 -8.48 21.51
N VAL A 199 -26.05 -8.94 22.47
CA VAL A 199 -26.49 -9.70 23.65
C VAL A 199 -26.10 -8.89 24.87
N GLY A 200 -27.11 -8.41 25.61
CA GLY A 200 -26.89 -7.58 26.79
C GLY A 200 -26.04 -8.27 27.88
N PRO A 201 -25.51 -7.51 28.84
CA PRO A 201 -24.77 -8.06 29.97
C PRO A 201 -25.56 -9.15 30.71
N ARG A 202 -24.92 -10.28 31.01
CA ARG A 202 -25.54 -11.42 31.71
C ARG A 202 -26.82 -11.95 31.05
N LYS A 203 -26.95 -11.82 29.72
CA LYS A 203 -28.08 -12.31 28.92
C LYS A 203 -27.64 -13.40 27.95
N THR A 204 -28.62 -14.07 27.37
CA THR A 204 -28.42 -15.01 26.26
C THR A 204 -29.20 -14.55 25.03
N THR A 205 -28.98 -15.22 23.90
CA THR A 205 -29.77 -15.02 22.67
C THR A 205 -31.21 -15.56 22.76
N GLU A 206 -31.59 -16.21 23.87
CA GLU A 206 -32.96 -16.70 24.03
C GLU A 206 -33.97 -15.55 24.23
N PRO A 207 -35.22 -15.70 23.73
CA PRO A 207 -35.81 -16.89 23.09
C PRO A 207 -35.49 -17.05 21.60
N TYR A 208 -34.65 -16.18 21.05
CA TYR A 208 -34.49 -16.03 19.61
C TYR A 208 -33.16 -16.53 19.06
N SER A 209 -32.54 -17.48 19.74
CA SER A 209 -31.24 -18.03 19.38
C SER A 209 -31.22 -18.52 17.93
N PRO A 210 -30.11 -18.34 17.20
CA PRO A 210 -30.03 -18.74 15.80
C PRO A 210 -30.22 -20.26 15.65
N THR A 211 -30.97 -20.63 14.63
CA THR A 211 -31.19 -22.02 14.22
C THR A 211 -30.83 -22.19 12.76
N PHE A 212 -30.47 -23.39 12.34
CA PHE A 212 -30.13 -23.73 10.96
C PHE A 212 -30.39 -25.21 10.69
N THR A 213 -30.49 -25.59 9.42
CA THR A 213 -30.75 -26.97 8.98
C THR A 213 -29.46 -27.65 8.55
N LEU A 214 -29.19 -28.82 9.10
CA LEU A 214 -28.12 -29.72 8.69
C LEU A 214 -28.64 -30.78 7.71
N SER A 215 -27.81 -31.25 6.77
CA SER A 215 -28.20 -32.33 5.85
C SER A 215 -28.42 -33.69 6.54
N ARG A 216 -27.87 -33.86 7.76
CA ARG A 216 -28.17 -34.97 8.68
C ARG A 216 -27.92 -34.52 10.13
N ALA A 217 -28.59 -35.15 11.09
CA ALA A 217 -28.40 -34.87 12.52
C ALA A 217 -26.98 -35.26 12.95
N VAL A 218 -26.14 -34.26 13.23
CA VAL A 218 -24.76 -34.46 13.69
C VAL A 218 -24.28 -33.25 14.48
N GLU A 219 -23.39 -33.48 15.44
CA GLU A 219 -22.76 -32.42 16.19
C GLU A 219 -21.56 -31.81 15.43
N PRO A 220 -21.24 -30.53 15.68
CA PRO A 220 -19.99 -29.94 15.26
C PRO A 220 -18.77 -30.67 15.85
N VAL A 221 -17.72 -30.83 15.05
CA VAL A 221 -16.43 -31.41 15.48
C VAL A 221 -15.62 -30.41 16.29
N THR A 222 -15.63 -29.14 15.89
CA THR A 222 -15.06 -28.02 16.65
C THR A 222 -16.04 -26.87 16.64
N CYS A 223 -16.02 -26.02 17.67
CA CYS A 223 -16.85 -24.83 17.75
C CYS A 223 -16.07 -23.69 18.41
N ARG A 224 -16.11 -22.52 17.78
CA ARG A 224 -15.52 -21.28 18.30
C ARG A 224 -16.49 -20.12 18.22
N ILE A 225 -16.62 -19.34 19.29
CA ILE A 225 -17.33 -18.05 19.32
C ILE A 225 -16.34 -16.92 19.50
N ASN A 226 -16.32 -15.95 18.57
CA ASN A 226 -15.33 -14.86 18.56
C ASN A 226 -13.89 -15.36 18.72
N ASN A 227 -13.59 -16.45 18.03
CA ASN A 227 -12.32 -17.15 18.10
C ASN A 227 -11.98 -17.77 19.48
N ALA A 228 -12.89 -17.92 20.44
CA ALA A 228 -12.71 -18.71 21.67
C ALA A 228 -13.49 -20.03 21.60
N ASN A 229 -13.09 -21.09 22.31
CA ASN A 229 -13.88 -22.33 22.32
C ASN A 229 -15.30 -22.07 22.83
N CYS A 230 -16.30 -22.64 22.17
CA CYS A 230 -17.71 -22.40 22.50
C CYS A 230 -18.09 -22.86 23.92
N ASP A 231 -17.41 -23.88 24.44
CA ASP A 231 -17.59 -24.40 25.79
C ASP A 231 -16.82 -23.59 26.86
N GLY A 232 -16.05 -22.58 26.46
CA GLY A 232 -15.25 -21.75 27.34
C GLY A 232 -13.92 -22.37 27.79
N SER A 233 -13.55 -23.56 27.30
CA SER A 233 -12.26 -24.17 27.60
C SER A 233 -11.09 -23.34 27.04
N PRO A 234 -9.94 -23.26 27.74
CA PRO A 234 -8.78 -22.54 27.22
C PRO A 234 -8.21 -23.24 25.98
N ASP A 235 -7.66 -22.46 25.05
CA ASP A 235 -6.92 -23.01 23.92
C ASP A 235 -5.66 -23.75 24.39
N VAL A 236 -5.38 -24.89 23.78
CA VAL A 236 -4.14 -25.64 23.99
C VAL A 236 -3.04 -24.99 23.13
N PRO A 237 -1.91 -24.54 23.72
CA PRO A 237 -0.79 -24.00 22.95
C PRO A 237 -0.14 -25.06 22.04
N PRO A 238 0.65 -24.64 21.02
CA PRO A 238 1.50 -25.56 20.28
C PRO A 238 2.53 -26.28 21.17
N THR A 239 3.02 -27.44 20.70
CA THR A 239 4.12 -28.13 21.39
C THR A 239 5.43 -27.35 21.26
N ALA A 240 6.39 -27.58 22.16
CA ALA A 240 7.73 -27.02 22.01
C ALA A 240 8.37 -27.49 20.68
N PRO A 241 9.13 -26.63 19.98
CA PRO A 241 9.96 -27.05 18.86
C PRO A 241 11.02 -28.05 19.33
N GLY A 242 11.25 -29.10 18.54
CA GLY A 242 12.22 -30.16 18.87
C GLY A 242 13.58 -29.97 18.19
N ASP A 243 14.63 -30.61 18.72
CA ASP A 243 15.96 -30.70 18.09
C ASP A 243 16.54 -29.35 17.62
N LEU A 244 16.54 -28.34 18.50
CA LEU A 244 17.22 -27.08 18.19
C LEU A 244 18.73 -27.33 18.06
N ARG A 245 19.25 -27.06 16.87
CA ARG A 245 20.65 -27.29 16.48
C ARG A 245 21.21 -26.12 15.66
N SER A 246 22.53 -26.02 15.58
CA SER A 246 23.22 -25.00 14.79
C SER A 246 24.02 -25.64 13.64
N PRO A 247 23.55 -25.53 12.38
CA PRO A 247 24.28 -26.08 11.24
C PRO A 247 25.51 -25.27 10.83
N ALA A 248 25.60 -23.99 11.19
CA ALA A 248 26.72 -23.12 10.83
C ALA A 248 26.84 -21.92 11.77
N LYS A 249 28.04 -21.38 11.89
CA LYS A 249 28.37 -20.16 12.64
C LYS A 249 29.50 -19.38 11.99
N THR A 250 29.52 -18.07 12.23
CA THR A 250 30.63 -17.16 11.93
C THR A 250 31.07 -16.45 13.21
N THR A 251 31.97 -15.48 13.09
CA THR A 251 32.33 -14.53 14.17
C THR A 251 31.14 -13.69 14.64
N LYS A 252 30.17 -13.39 13.77
CA LYS A 252 29.08 -12.44 14.04
C LYS A 252 27.68 -12.99 13.80
N SER A 253 27.58 -14.28 13.46
CA SER A 253 26.29 -14.91 13.21
C SER A 253 26.23 -16.38 13.60
N VAL A 254 25.03 -16.85 13.90
CA VAL A 254 24.73 -18.26 14.17
C VAL A 254 23.49 -18.63 13.36
N SER A 255 23.60 -19.68 12.54
CA SER A 255 22.45 -20.32 11.90
C SER A 255 21.86 -21.36 12.83
N LEU A 256 20.53 -21.44 12.87
CA LEU A 256 19.74 -22.31 13.72
C LEU A 256 18.72 -23.08 12.88
N ALA A 257 18.48 -24.34 13.24
CA ALA A 257 17.43 -25.18 12.67
C ALA A 257 16.78 -26.02 13.76
N TRP A 258 15.51 -26.37 13.59
CA TRP A 258 14.75 -27.20 14.53
C TRP A 258 13.68 -28.01 13.79
N ASN A 259 13.04 -28.94 14.51
CA ASN A 259 11.89 -29.69 14.03
C ASN A 259 10.60 -28.92 14.34
N ALA A 260 9.64 -29.00 13.40
CA ALA A 260 8.37 -28.28 13.51
C ALA A 260 7.57 -28.69 14.76
N SER A 261 6.89 -27.70 15.36
CA SER A 261 5.95 -27.95 16.45
C SER A 261 4.65 -28.56 15.93
N THR A 262 4.00 -29.39 16.76
CA THR A 262 2.62 -29.84 16.51
C THR A 262 1.65 -28.76 16.98
N ALA A 263 0.62 -28.48 16.17
CA ALA A 263 -0.42 -27.53 16.52
C ALA A 263 -1.21 -27.98 17.76
N GLY A 264 -1.61 -27.02 18.59
CA GLY A 264 -2.56 -27.25 19.67
C GLY A 264 -4.00 -27.05 19.18
N SER A 265 -4.75 -26.15 19.82
CA SER A 265 -6.11 -25.78 19.38
C SER A 265 -6.12 -24.95 18.09
N LEU A 266 -5.01 -24.27 17.78
CA LEU A 266 -4.86 -23.40 16.62
C LEU A 266 -3.59 -23.75 15.82
N PRO A 267 -3.58 -23.50 14.49
CA PRO A 267 -2.41 -23.74 13.65
C PRO A 267 -1.19 -22.93 14.10
N VAL A 268 0.01 -23.50 13.92
CA VAL A 268 1.27 -22.78 14.13
C VAL A 268 1.44 -21.72 13.04
N ALA A 269 1.58 -20.46 13.45
CA ALA A 269 1.77 -19.31 12.56
C ALA A 269 3.24 -18.92 12.39
N GLY A 270 4.12 -19.32 13.31
CA GLY A 270 5.56 -19.10 13.20
C GLY A 270 6.32 -19.48 14.47
N TYR A 271 7.55 -19.01 14.56
CA TYR A 271 8.51 -19.31 15.61
C TYR A 271 9.25 -18.05 16.06
N ASP A 272 9.34 -17.86 17.35
CA ASP A 272 10.10 -16.81 18.01
C ASP A 272 11.41 -17.39 18.53
N VAL A 273 12.53 -16.83 18.08
CA VAL A 273 13.89 -17.25 18.42
C VAL A 273 14.46 -16.30 19.46
N TYR A 274 14.90 -16.83 20.59
CA TYR A 274 15.42 -16.07 21.71
C TYR A 274 16.92 -16.27 21.86
N ASN A 275 17.64 -15.19 22.17
CA ASN A 275 19.02 -15.20 22.67
C ASN A 275 19.00 -14.83 24.17
N GLY A 276 19.22 -15.83 25.03
CA GLY A 276 18.88 -15.72 26.44
C GLY A 276 17.39 -15.45 26.62
N SER A 277 17.04 -14.32 27.25
CA SER A 277 15.65 -13.87 27.41
C SER A 277 15.19 -12.88 26.32
N THR A 278 16.09 -12.41 25.46
CA THR A 278 15.77 -11.39 24.45
C THR A 278 15.30 -12.04 23.17
N LEU A 279 14.17 -11.57 22.60
CA LEU A 279 13.70 -12.00 21.29
C LEU A 279 14.70 -11.52 20.23
N ALA A 280 15.35 -12.46 19.54
CA ALA A 280 16.34 -12.17 18.52
C ALA A 280 15.69 -12.00 17.14
N THR A 281 14.75 -12.89 16.78
CA THR A 281 14.00 -12.80 15.51
C THR A 281 12.75 -13.66 15.55
N THR A 282 11.86 -13.47 14.58
CA THR A 282 10.66 -14.27 14.35
C THR A 282 10.66 -14.76 12.90
N VAL A 283 10.40 -16.06 12.70
CA VAL A 283 10.36 -16.69 11.37
C VAL A 283 9.11 -17.55 11.21
N THR A 284 8.68 -17.81 9.97
CA THR A 284 7.56 -18.74 9.69
C THR A 284 8.02 -20.17 9.44
N GLY A 285 9.28 -20.35 9.00
CA GLY A 285 9.92 -21.65 8.79
C GLY A 285 10.63 -22.19 10.02
N THR A 286 11.29 -23.33 9.87
CA THR A 286 11.98 -24.05 10.96
C THR A 286 13.49 -23.80 11.00
N SER A 287 13.91 -22.61 10.57
CA SER A 287 15.30 -22.18 10.57
C SER A 287 15.40 -20.66 10.67
N ALA A 288 16.48 -20.17 11.28
CA ALA A 288 16.78 -18.74 11.39
C ALA A 288 18.29 -18.50 11.43
N THR A 289 18.73 -17.32 11.00
CA THR A 289 20.10 -16.84 11.21
C THR A 289 20.05 -15.62 12.11
N VAL A 290 20.74 -15.69 13.25
CA VAL A 290 20.91 -14.55 14.17
C VAL A 290 22.23 -13.88 13.82
N THR A 291 22.18 -12.58 13.50
CA THR A 291 23.34 -11.76 13.09
C THR A 291 23.66 -10.70 14.13
N GLY A 292 24.76 -9.95 13.95
CA GLY A 292 25.14 -8.84 14.84
C GLY A 292 25.70 -9.30 16.19
N LEU A 293 26.16 -10.54 16.26
CA LEU A 293 26.76 -11.12 17.45
C LEU A 293 28.22 -10.67 17.62
N THR A 294 28.71 -10.71 18.85
CA THR A 294 30.10 -10.44 19.20
C THR A 294 30.95 -11.68 18.91
N PRO A 295 32.16 -11.53 18.32
CA PRO A 295 33.09 -12.64 18.12
C PRO A 295 33.54 -13.31 19.43
N ASN A 296 33.92 -14.59 19.34
CA ASN A 296 34.37 -15.42 20.47
C ASN A 296 33.46 -15.35 21.71
N THR A 297 32.14 -15.27 21.51
CA THR A 297 31.16 -15.09 22.58
C THR A 297 30.16 -16.23 22.56
N ALA A 298 29.94 -16.84 23.73
CA ALA A 298 28.93 -17.88 23.91
C ALA A 298 27.54 -17.26 24.00
N TYR A 299 26.61 -17.74 23.18
CA TYR A 299 25.21 -17.39 23.19
C TYR A 299 24.35 -18.60 23.48
N SER A 300 23.20 -18.39 24.11
CA SER A 300 22.24 -19.46 24.42
C SER A 300 20.94 -19.19 23.69
N PHE A 301 20.56 -20.09 22.79
CA PHE A 301 19.36 -19.95 21.98
C PHE A 301 18.24 -20.88 22.43
N THR A 302 17.01 -20.39 22.39
CA THR A 302 15.79 -21.20 22.50
C THR A 302 14.77 -20.75 21.46
N VAL A 303 13.85 -21.63 21.08
CA VAL A 303 12.78 -21.31 20.13
C VAL A 303 11.43 -21.66 20.74
N LYS A 304 10.45 -20.80 20.52
CA LYS A 304 9.03 -21.05 20.85
C LYS A 304 8.21 -20.97 19.59
N ALA A 305 7.31 -21.92 19.37
CA ALA A 305 6.28 -21.79 18.35
C ALA A 305 5.20 -20.81 18.84
N LYS A 306 4.56 -20.12 17.91
CA LYS A 306 3.36 -19.31 18.17
C LYS A 306 2.23 -19.74 17.25
N ASP A 307 1.02 -19.79 17.78
CA ASP A 307 -0.17 -20.03 16.98
C ASP A 307 -0.70 -18.75 16.31
N THR A 308 -1.82 -18.86 15.59
CA THR A 308 -2.47 -17.73 14.91
C THR A 308 -3.04 -16.66 15.87
N LYS A 309 -3.14 -16.93 17.17
CA LYS A 309 -3.48 -15.93 18.20
C LYS A 309 -2.26 -15.32 18.87
N GLY A 310 -1.06 -15.82 18.58
CA GLY A 310 0.17 -15.43 19.25
C GLY A 310 0.42 -16.16 20.57
N THR A 311 -0.36 -17.20 20.90
CA THR A 311 -0.10 -18.02 22.08
C THR A 311 1.16 -18.86 21.84
N GLN A 312 2.10 -18.79 22.77
CA GLN A 312 3.41 -19.42 22.63
C GLN A 312 3.45 -20.83 23.24
N SER A 313 4.22 -21.71 22.62
CA SER A 313 4.61 -23.00 23.19
C SER A 313 5.58 -22.83 24.37
N PRO A 314 5.82 -23.90 25.16
CA PRO A 314 7.06 -24.01 25.93
C PRO A 314 8.30 -23.86 25.02
N ALA A 315 9.43 -23.46 25.61
CA ALA A 315 10.68 -23.34 24.87
C ALA A 315 11.22 -24.71 24.43
N SER A 316 11.93 -24.74 23.31
CA SER A 316 12.77 -25.86 22.90
C SER A 316 13.88 -26.17 23.94
N ASN A 317 14.68 -27.20 23.68
CA ASN A 317 15.98 -27.33 24.35
C ASN A 317 16.81 -26.04 24.16
N ALA A 318 17.55 -25.65 25.19
CA ALA A 318 18.52 -24.56 25.09
C ALA A 318 19.75 -25.05 24.33
N LEU A 319 20.23 -24.24 23.37
CA LEU A 319 21.41 -24.52 22.57
C LEU A 319 22.47 -23.45 22.83
N SER A 320 23.61 -23.87 23.40
CA SER A 320 24.77 -22.98 23.56
C SER A 320 25.65 -23.03 22.31
N VAL A 321 25.93 -21.87 21.71
CA VAL A 321 26.81 -21.73 20.55
C VAL A 321 27.78 -20.58 20.78
N THR A 322 29.08 -20.87 20.72
CA THR A 322 30.13 -19.84 20.73
C THR A 322 30.47 -19.44 19.31
N THR A 323 30.35 -18.16 18.98
CA THR A 323 30.78 -17.59 17.70
C THR A 323 32.27 -17.81 17.48
N ASN A 324 32.71 -17.81 16.22
CA ASN A 324 34.12 -18.03 15.91
C ASN A 324 35.01 -16.93 16.52
N ASN A 325 36.22 -17.31 16.91
CA ASN A 325 37.25 -16.38 17.33
C ASN A 325 38.04 -15.92 16.08
N PRO A 326 38.06 -14.62 15.73
CA PRO A 326 38.78 -14.13 14.57
C PRO A 326 40.29 -14.44 14.60
N ALA A 327 40.86 -14.76 15.75
CA ALA A 327 42.28 -15.13 15.84
C ALA A 327 42.57 -16.59 15.43
N ASP A 328 41.56 -17.44 15.30
CA ASP A 328 41.73 -18.85 14.92
C ASP A 328 42.07 -19.01 13.43
N ASP A 329 41.72 -18.01 12.61
CA ASP A 329 42.11 -17.92 11.21
C ASP A 329 42.39 -16.47 10.83
N THR A 330 43.56 -16.24 10.24
CA THR A 330 44.01 -14.91 9.78
C THR A 330 44.29 -14.88 8.29
N GLN A 331 44.08 -16.00 7.58
CA GLN A 331 44.28 -16.11 6.16
C GLN A 331 42.98 -15.69 5.44
N PRO A 332 43.00 -14.66 4.58
CA PRO A 332 41.82 -14.28 3.83
C PRO A 332 41.55 -15.24 2.65
N PRO A 333 40.30 -15.31 2.18
CA PRO A 333 39.99 -15.98 0.92
C PRO A 333 40.78 -15.42 -0.26
N SER A 334 40.91 -16.22 -1.31
CA SER A 334 41.35 -15.70 -2.61
C SER A 334 40.39 -14.61 -3.11
N ALA A 335 40.90 -13.65 -3.89
CA ALA A 335 40.01 -12.70 -4.57
C ALA A 335 39.06 -13.45 -5.52
N PRO A 336 37.77 -13.08 -5.59
CA PRO A 336 36.86 -13.63 -6.61
C PRO A 336 37.38 -13.33 -8.03
N GLY A 337 37.27 -14.30 -8.93
CA GLY A 337 37.73 -14.18 -10.33
C GLY A 337 36.62 -13.75 -11.29
N ASN A 338 36.99 -13.26 -12.48
CA ASN A 338 36.10 -13.15 -13.65
C ASN A 338 34.74 -12.47 -13.39
N LEU A 339 34.75 -11.37 -12.63
CA LEU A 339 33.55 -10.55 -12.41
C LEU A 339 33.09 -9.97 -13.75
N ARG A 340 31.82 -10.19 -14.07
CA ARG A 340 31.18 -9.72 -15.30
C ARG A 340 29.69 -9.43 -15.10
N GLY A 341 29.16 -8.50 -15.88
CA GLY A 341 27.72 -8.28 -15.98
C GLY A 341 27.08 -9.31 -16.92
N THR A 342 25.99 -9.94 -16.50
CA THR A 342 25.25 -10.95 -17.27
C THR A 342 23.85 -10.52 -17.66
N GLY A 343 23.34 -9.45 -17.03
CA GLY A 343 22.04 -8.88 -17.35
C GLY A 343 21.97 -7.42 -16.89
N LYS A 344 21.12 -6.64 -17.53
CA LYS A 344 20.84 -5.26 -17.14
C LYS A 344 19.47 -4.83 -17.63
N ASP A 345 18.85 -3.92 -16.89
CA ASP A 345 17.70 -3.15 -17.32
C ASP A 345 17.90 -1.67 -16.96
N ALA A 346 16.84 -0.88 -16.99
CA ALA A 346 16.88 0.55 -16.69
C ALA A 346 17.18 0.87 -15.22
N GLY A 347 16.93 -0.06 -14.31
CA GLY A 347 17.04 0.13 -12.86
C GLY A 347 17.90 -0.91 -12.14
N SER A 348 18.47 -1.87 -12.86
CA SER A 348 19.23 -2.96 -12.26
C SER A 348 20.33 -3.53 -13.15
N VAL A 349 21.31 -4.15 -12.50
CA VAL A 349 22.38 -4.94 -13.15
C VAL A 349 22.50 -6.28 -12.43
N THR A 350 22.68 -7.35 -13.20
CA THR A 350 23.03 -8.68 -12.69
C THR A 350 24.51 -8.94 -12.94
N LEU A 351 25.22 -9.32 -11.88
CA LEU A 351 26.65 -9.59 -11.87
C LEU A 351 26.90 -11.05 -11.50
N THR A 352 27.89 -11.67 -12.14
CA THR A 352 28.37 -13.02 -11.79
C THR A 352 29.89 -13.03 -11.72
N TRP A 353 30.45 -13.88 -10.86
CA TRP A 353 31.90 -14.06 -10.70
C TRP A 353 32.22 -15.53 -10.43
N ASP A 354 33.51 -15.86 -10.46
CA ASP A 354 34.01 -17.18 -10.10
C ASP A 354 34.23 -17.26 -8.58
N ALA A 355 33.93 -18.42 -8.00
CA ALA A 355 34.01 -18.61 -6.56
C ALA A 355 35.43 -18.40 -6.02
N ALA A 356 35.53 -17.74 -4.86
CA ALA A 356 36.76 -17.70 -4.09
C ALA A 356 37.01 -19.04 -3.38
N THR A 357 38.27 -19.32 -3.09
CA THR A 357 38.71 -20.47 -2.29
C THR A 357 39.34 -19.99 -0.99
N ASP A 358 39.20 -20.78 0.06
CA ASP A 358 39.66 -20.44 1.39
C ASP A 358 39.97 -21.71 2.20
N ASN A 359 40.85 -21.63 3.19
CA ASN A 359 41.21 -22.75 4.07
C ASN A 359 40.11 -23.11 5.08
N SER A 360 39.25 -22.16 5.44
CA SER A 360 38.23 -22.30 6.48
C SER A 360 36.79 -22.21 5.99
N LYS A 361 36.58 -21.79 4.74
CA LYS A 361 35.31 -21.64 3.97
C LYS A 361 34.95 -20.18 3.74
N VAL A 362 34.59 -19.87 2.49
CA VAL A 362 33.96 -18.60 2.12
C VAL A 362 32.53 -18.54 2.67
N ALA A 363 32.24 -17.53 3.49
CA ALA A 363 30.93 -17.29 4.08
C ALA A 363 30.01 -16.51 3.14
N ASN A 364 30.50 -15.44 2.51
CA ASN A 364 29.72 -14.59 1.62
C ASN A 364 30.63 -13.73 0.71
N TYR A 365 29.97 -12.96 -0.16
CA TYR A 365 30.57 -12.00 -1.08
C TYR A 365 29.93 -10.62 -0.87
N ASP A 366 30.76 -9.62 -0.64
CA ASP A 366 30.38 -8.21 -0.59
C ASP A 366 30.55 -7.61 -1.99
N VAL A 367 29.44 -7.17 -2.59
CA VAL A 367 29.40 -6.50 -3.90
C VAL A 367 29.46 -5.00 -3.70
N TYR A 368 30.52 -4.38 -4.21
CA TYR A 368 30.79 -2.96 -4.09
C TYR A 368 30.37 -2.22 -5.37
N GLN A 369 29.69 -1.09 -5.22
CA GLN A 369 29.60 -0.05 -6.23
C GLN A 369 30.54 1.08 -5.83
N GLY A 370 31.64 1.26 -6.56
CA GLY A 370 32.75 2.10 -6.09
C GLY A 370 33.29 1.57 -4.75
N SER A 371 33.16 2.35 -3.67
CA SER A 371 33.57 1.98 -2.31
C SER A 371 32.42 1.51 -1.42
N THR A 372 31.17 1.62 -1.87
CA THR A 372 29.98 1.31 -1.07
C THR A 372 29.52 -0.12 -1.33
N VAL A 373 29.31 -0.91 -0.26
CA VAL A 373 28.67 -2.23 -0.37
C VAL A 373 27.20 -2.04 -0.74
N ARG A 374 26.77 -2.64 -1.84
CA ARG A 374 25.39 -2.62 -2.33
C ARG A 374 24.63 -3.89 -2.00
N ALA A 375 25.31 -5.02 -1.92
CA ALA A 375 24.73 -6.30 -1.57
C ALA A 375 25.78 -7.18 -0.90
N THR A 376 25.32 -8.04 0.01
CA THR A 376 26.08 -9.16 0.55
C THR A 376 25.31 -10.44 0.24
N VAL A 377 25.92 -11.36 -0.51
CA VAL A 377 25.28 -12.58 -1.00
C VAL A 377 26.12 -13.81 -0.70
N THR A 378 25.51 -14.98 -0.56
CA THR A 378 26.22 -16.26 -0.38
C THR A 378 26.59 -16.91 -1.71
N GLU A 379 25.81 -16.64 -2.75
CA GLU A 379 26.01 -17.16 -4.10
C GLU A 379 27.03 -16.35 -4.89
N THR A 380 27.51 -16.88 -6.02
CA THR A 380 28.43 -16.19 -6.93
C THR A 380 27.73 -15.30 -7.97
N THR A 381 26.55 -14.80 -7.60
CA THR A 381 25.71 -13.93 -8.42
C THR A 381 24.97 -12.92 -7.56
N ALA A 382 24.79 -11.70 -8.05
CA ALA A 382 23.97 -10.69 -7.40
C ALA A 382 23.23 -9.84 -8.43
N LYS A 383 21.97 -9.51 -8.13
CA LYS A 383 21.22 -8.45 -8.80
C LYS A 383 21.28 -7.19 -7.94
N ILE A 384 21.77 -6.10 -8.52
CA ILE A 384 21.83 -4.79 -7.87
C ILE A 384 20.69 -3.95 -8.46
N ASP A 385 19.65 -3.71 -7.66
CA ASP A 385 18.50 -2.87 -7.99
C ASP A 385 18.69 -1.40 -7.52
N GLY A 386 17.71 -0.54 -7.76
CA GLY A 386 17.73 0.87 -7.32
C GLY A 386 18.75 1.72 -8.07
N LEU A 387 19.13 1.30 -9.28
CA LEU A 387 20.01 2.05 -10.16
C LEU A 387 19.21 3.04 -11.02
N SER A 388 19.92 4.02 -11.58
CA SER A 388 19.38 5.06 -12.45
C SER A 388 19.58 4.66 -13.91
N PRO A 389 18.64 4.95 -14.82
CA PRO A 389 18.77 4.58 -16.24
C PRO A 389 19.93 5.30 -16.90
N SER A 390 20.44 4.73 -17.98
CA SER A 390 21.51 5.34 -18.80
C SER A 390 22.74 5.78 -17.97
N THR A 391 23.04 5.10 -16.86
CA THR A 391 24.11 5.48 -15.93
C THR A 391 25.17 4.40 -15.89
N GLU A 392 26.43 4.78 -16.05
CA GLU A 392 27.57 3.87 -15.88
C GLU A 392 27.88 3.68 -14.39
N TYR A 393 27.96 2.43 -13.97
CA TYR A 393 28.36 2.03 -12.63
C TYR A 393 29.61 1.15 -12.69
N THR A 394 30.49 1.30 -11.70
CA THR A 394 31.67 0.43 -11.54
C THR A 394 31.45 -0.48 -10.35
N PHE A 395 31.59 -1.80 -10.56
CA PHE A 395 31.43 -2.82 -9.55
C PHE A 395 32.71 -3.62 -9.31
N SER A 396 32.92 -4.04 -8.07
CA SER A 396 33.91 -5.06 -7.66
C SER A 396 33.33 -5.95 -6.58
N VAL A 397 33.91 -7.13 -6.37
CA VAL A 397 33.45 -8.09 -5.36
C VAL A 397 34.61 -8.50 -4.46
N LYS A 398 34.36 -8.64 -3.16
CA LYS A 398 35.28 -9.26 -2.20
C LYS A 398 34.61 -10.45 -1.53
N ALA A 399 35.36 -11.51 -1.31
CA ALA A 399 34.92 -12.65 -0.51
C ALA A 399 35.26 -12.42 0.96
N ARG A 400 34.44 -12.98 1.84
CA ARG A 400 34.67 -13.04 3.28
C ARG A 400 34.54 -14.48 3.76
N ASP A 401 35.43 -14.92 4.62
CA ASP A 401 35.35 -16.25 5.24
C ASP A 401 34.42 -16.27 6.47
N ILE A 402 34.34 -17.43 7.15
CA ILE A 402 33.58 -17.59 8.40
C ILE A 402 34.29 -16.99 9.64
N TYR A 403 35.49 -16.42 9.48
CA TYR A 403 36.34 -15.79 10.51
C TYR A 403 36.49 -14.27 10.34
N ASP A 404 35.72 -13.67 9.42
CA ASP A 404 35.71 -12.23 9.03
C ASP A 404 36.93 -11.74 8.23
N ASN A 405 37.83 -12.61 7.78
CA ASN A 405 38.91 -12.21 6.88
C ASN A 405 38.34 -11.85 5.50
N VAL A 406 38.86 -10.78 4.90
CA VAL A 406 38.36 -10.22 3.63
C VAL A 406 39.42 -10.36 2.55
N SER A 407 39.04 -10.89 1.40
CA SER A 407 39.92 -11.05 0.25
C SER A 407 40.37 -9.71 -0.36
N GLY A 408 41.35 -9.77 -1.26
CA GLY A 408 41.52 -8.74 -2.30
C GLY A 408 40.25 -8.58 -3.15
N ALA A 409 40.10 -7.44 -3.82
CA ALA A 409 38.99 -7.23 -4.75
C ALA A 409 39.18 -8.05 -6.03
N SER A 410 38.06 -8.47 -6.63
CA SER A 410 38.02 -8.96 -8.02
C SER A 410 38.53 -7.91 -9.02
N ASN A 411 38.58 -8.27 -10.31
CA ASN A 411 38.61 -7.26 -11.36
C ASN A 411 37.39 -6.31 -11.23
N SER A 412 37.57 -5.04 -11.59
CA SER A 412 36.46 -4.10 -11.69
C SER A 412 35.72 -4.29 -13.01
N VAL A 413 34.40 -4.16 -12.99
CA VAL A 413 33.57 -4.14 -14.21
C VAL A 413 32.77 -2.84 -14.28
N LYS A 414 32.76 -2.22 -15.46
CA LYS A 414 31.89 -1.08 -15.78
C LYS A 414 30.65 -1.60 -16.49
N VAL A 415 29.47 -1.24 -16.00
CA VAL A 415 28.19 -1.60 -16.61
C VAL A 415 27.31 -0.35 -16.67
N THR A 416 26.85 -0.02 -17.87
CA THR A 416 25.85 1.04 -18.09
C THR A 416 24.46 0.42 -18.11
N THR A 417 23.56 0.85 -17.22
CA THR A 417 22.14 0.47 -17.24
C THR A 417 21.51 0.82 -18.59
N SER A 418 20.44 0.12 -18.95
CA SER A 418 19.68 0.48 -20.14
C SER A 418 18.99 1.84 -19.95
N ASP A 419 18.56 2.46 -21.04
CA ASP A 419 17.63 3.58 -20.97
C ASP A 419 16.23 3.10 -20.54
N ILE A 420 15.36 4.05 -20.21
CA ILE A 420 14.02 3.78 -19.69
C ILE A 420 13.04 3.26 -20.76
N VAL A 421 13.43 3.33 -22.04
CA VAL A 421 12.67 2.85 -23.20
C VAL A 421 13.58 2.14 -24.19
N GLY A 422 13.16 1.01 -24.77
CA GLY A 422 13.93 0.29 -25.80
C GLY A 422 13.96 0.95 -27.19
N GLY A 423 13.89 2.28 -27.27
CA GLY A 423 13.71 3.06 -28.50
C GLY A 423 13.71 4.56 -28.19
N TYR A 424 12.80 5.34 -28.77
CA TYR A 424 12.63 6.75 -28.42
C TYR A 424 11.40 6.99 -27.56
N ALA A 425 11.55 7.82 -26.52
CA ALA A 425 10.44 8.22 -25.69
C ALA A 425 9.52 9.20 -26.47
N LYS A 426 8.21 8.99 -26.31
CA LYS A 426 7.14 9.81 -26.85
C LYS A 426 6.17 10.03 -25.69
N VAL A 427 6.35 11.15 -25.00
CA VAL A 427 5.66 11.50 -23.75
C VAL A 427 4.56 12.50 -24.06
N GLY A 428 3.29 12.13 -23.89
CA GLY A 428 2.16 13.02 -24.18
C GLY A 428 1.44 13.48 -22.93
N TYR A 429 1.18 14.78 -22.80
CA TYR A 429 0.34 15.31 -21.73
C TYR A 429 -1.15 15.20 -22.07
N PHE A 430 -1.90 14.48 -21.24
CA PHE A 430 -3.35 14.43 -21.27
C PHE A 430 -3.91 15.30 -20.15
N VAL A 431 -4.64 16.35 -20.51
CA VAL A 431 -5.22 17.28 -19.52
C VAL A 431 -6.56 16.78 -18.98
N GLN A 432 -6.70 16.81 -17.66
CA GLN A 432 -7.85 16.41 -16.85
C GLN A 432 -9.14 17.06 -17.38
N TRP A 433 -9.09 18.37 -17.66
CA TRP A 433 -10.24 19.16 -18.10
C TRP A 433 -10.58 18.99 -19.59
N GLY A 434 -9.79 18.21 -20.35
CA GLY A 434 -9.97 18.01 -21.79
C GLY A 434 -11.33 17.41 -22.16
N ILE A 435 -11.96 16.69 -21.22
CA ILE A 435 -13.26 16.04 -21.41
C ILE A 435 -14.47 16.99 -21.41
N TYR A 436 -14.27 18.28 -21.12
CA TYR A 436 -15.31 19.30 -21.12
C TYR A 436 -15.33 20.08 -22.43
N GLY A 437 -14.96 21.37 -22.44
CA GLY A 437 -15.08 22.20 -23.64
C GLY A 437 -14.34 21.67 -24.88
N ARG A 438 -13.19 21.00 -24.68
CA ARG A 438 -12.41 20.38 -25.76
C ARG A 438 -13.04 19.09 -26.31
N GLN A 439 -13.93 18.44 -25.55
CA GLN A 439 -14.52 17.14 -25.89
C GLN A 439 -13.46 16.07 -26.27
N PHE A 440 -12.29 16.12 -25.62
CA PHE A 440 -11.18 15.19 -25.84
C PHE A 440 -11.09 14.22 -24.66
N PHE A 441 -11.54 12.98 -24.89
CA PHE A 441 -11.56 11.88 -23.93
C PHE A 441 -10.32 11.00 -24.08
N VAL A 442 -10.00 10.20 -23.07
CA VAL A 442 -8.90 9.20 -23.16
C VAL A 442 -9.08 8.27 -24.36
N LYS A 443 -10.32 7.96 -24.75
CA LYS A 443 -10.66 7.23 -25.98
C LYS A 443 -10.09 7.88 -27.24
N ASN A 444 -10.00 9.20 -27.29
CA ASN A 444 -9.48 9.89 -28.46
C ASN A 444 -8.01 9.52 -28.72
N LEU A 445 -7.20 9.31 -27.68
CA LEU A 445 -5.83 8.80 -27.83
C LEU A 445 -5.76 7.44 -28.53
N ASP A 446 -6.74 6.57 -28.30
CA ASP A 446 -6.84 5.28 -29.00
C ASP A 446 -7.33 5.47 -30.44
N THR A 447 -8.45 6.19 -30.62
CA THR A 447 -9.10 6.32 -31.93
C THR A 447 -8.31 7.16 -32.94
N ASN A 448 -7.49 8.12 -32.49
CA ASN A 448 -6.57 8.87 -33.35
C ASN A 448 -5.21 8.17 -33.54
N GLY A 449 -5.02 6.98 -32.94
CA GLY A 449 -3.82 6.18 -33.05
C GLY A 449 -2.62 6.68 -32.26
N ALA A 450 -2.76 7.68 -31.39
CA ALA A 450 -1.67 8.18 -30.56
C ALA A 450 -1.22 7.17 -29.50
N ALA A 451 -2.14 6.47 -28.85
CA ALA A 451 -1.84 5.51 -27.78
C ALA A 451 -0.91 4.36 -28.23
N ALA A 452 -1.03 3.91 -29.47
CA ALA A 452 -0.14 2.90 -30.05
C ALA A 452 1.30 3.42 -30.30
N LYS A 453 1.47 4.74 -30.41
CA LYS A 453 2.75 5.40 -30.74
C LYS A 453 3.45 5.96 -29.51
N LEU A 454 2.68 6.39 -28.51
CA LEU A 454 3.19 6.92 -27.25
C LEU A 454 3.92 5.83 -26.45
N THR A 455 4.92 6.26 -25.68
CA THR A 455 5.54 5.42 -24.65
C THR A 455 5.03 5.81 -23.26
N HIS A 456 4.78 7.10 -23.05
CA HIS A 456 4.30 7.63 -21.77
C HIS A 456 3.11 8.57 -21.97
N ILE A 457 2.22 8.59 -20.99
CA ILE A 457 1.19 9.60 -20.80
C ILE A 457 1.43 10.27 -19.46
N ASN A 458 1.60 11.59 -19.47
CA ASN A 458 1.56 12.40 -18.26
C ASN A 458 0.12 12.91 -18.08
N TYR A 459 -0.54 12.49 -17.00
CA TYR A 459 -1.88 12.97 -16.66
C TYR A 459 -1.77 14.29 -15.89
N ALA A 460 -2.24 15.36 -16.51
CA ALA A 460 -2.16 16.72 -16.01
C ALA A 460 -3.50 17.16 -15.39
N PHE A 461 -3.61 17.59 -14.14
CA PHE A 461 -2.57 17.67 -13.13
C PHE A 461 -3.09 17.27 -11.76
N GLY A 462 -2.21 16.78 -10.90
CA GLY A 462 -2.40 16.74 -9.46
C GLY A 462 -1.92 18.04 -8.82
N ASN A 463 -2.61 18.49 -7.78
CA ASN A 463 -2.29 19.72 -7.04
C ASN A 463 -1.75 19.42 -5.63
N ILE A 464 -1.25 20.44 -4.94
CA ILE A 464 -0.80 20.40 -3.56
C ILE A 464 -1.87 21.04 -2.66
N ASP A 465 -2.19 20.38 -1.55
CA ASP A 465 -3.11 20.91 -0.55
C ASP A 465 -2.46 22.12 0.14
N PRO A 466 -3.06 23.32 0.04
CA PRO A 466 -2.49 24.57 0.54
C PRO A 466 -2.36 24.62 2.07
N VAL A 467 -3.06 23.74 2.80
CA VAL A 467 -3.06 23.70 4.26
C VAL A 467 -2.26 22.51 4.77
N ASN A 468 -2.54 21.33 4.22
CA ASN A 468 -1.95 20.09 4.71
C ASN A 468 -0.57 19.81 4.13
N LEU A 469 -0.18 20.47 3.04
CA LEU A 469 1.08 20.20 2.33
C LEU A 469 1.22 18.72 1.94
N THR A 470 0.12 18.18 1.41
CA THR A 470 -0.01 16.81 0.88
C THR A 470 -0.51 16.89 -0.56
N CYS A 471 -0.46 15.79 -1.31
CA CYS A 471 -1.16 15.75 -2.60
C CYS A 471 -2.67 16.00 -2.38
N LEU A 472 -3.22 16.99 -3.09
CA LEU A 472 -4.62 17.34 -3.06
C LEU A 472 -5.42 16.39 -3.95
N HIS A 473 -6.53 15.86 -3.41
CA HIS A 473 -7.40 14.95 -4.16
C HIS A 473 -8.81 14.94 -3.56
N GLY A 474 -9.79 14.42 -4.31
CA GLY A 474 -11.17 14.29 -3.83
C GLY A 474 -11.91 15.62 -3.70
N VAL A 475 -11.44 16.65 -4.42
CA VAL A 475 -12.06 17.98 -4.47
C VAL A 475 -12.56 18.26 -5.88
N THR A 476 -13.57 19.13 -5.98
CA THR A 476 -14.02 19.71 -7.25
C THR A 476 -14.09 21.21 -7.09
N LYS A 477 -13.06 21.89 -7.59
CA LYS A 477 -12.92 23.34 -7.59
C LYS A 477 -12.11 23.74 -8.82
N GLY A 478 -12.72 24.54 -9.69
CA GLY A 478 -12.03 25.12 -10.84
C GLY A 478 -11.07 26.24 -10.43
N THR A 479 -10.14 26.55 -11.33
CA THR A 479 -9.31 27.76 -11.23
C THR A 479 -10.15 29.02 -11.34
N SER A 480 -9.67 30.14 -10.78
CA SER A 480 -10.31 31.43 -11.03
C SER A 480 -10.07 31.88 -12.49
N PRO A 481 -11.00 32.65 -13.09
CA PRO A 481 -10.89 33.04 -14.50
C PRO A 481 -9.84 34.14 -14.75
N ASN A 482 -9.30 34.77 -13.71
CA ASN A 482 -8.26 35.78 -13.85
C ASN A 482 -6.86 35.10 -13.89
N PRO A 483 -6.14 35.13 -15.03
CA PRO A 483 -4.84 34.49 -15.15
C PRO A 483 -3.73 35.14 -14.30
N GLN A 484 -3.98 36.30 -13.69
CA GLN A 484 -3.03 36.99 -12.79
C GLN A 484 -3.42 36.88 -11.31
N ASP A 485 -4.47 36.13 -10.97
CA ASP A 485 -4.86 35.93 -9.58
C ASP A 485 -3.78 35.13 -8.84
N PRO A 486 -3.11 35.67 -7.81
CA PRO A 486 -2.07 34.96 -7.06
C PRO A 486 -2.53 33.65 -6.37
N ASN A 487 -3.84 33.43 -6.30
CA ASN A 487 -4.46 32.24 -5.71
C ASN A 487 -5.26 31.43 -6.74
N GLN A 488 -5.01 31.62 -8.04
CA GLN A 488 -5.80 31.03 -9.12
C GLN A 488 -6.01 29.52 -8.95
N GLY A 489 -4.96 28.79 -8.56
CA GLY A 489 -4.97 27.34 -8.36
C GLY A 489 -5.16 26.85 -6.92
N ASP A 490 -5.37 27.74 -5.94
CA ASP A 490 -5.41 27.34 -4.52
C ASP A 490 -6.55 26.36 -4.26
N GLY A 491 -6.23 25.12 -3.86
CA GLY A 491 -7.24 24.09 -3.59
C GLY A 491 -8.03 23.62 -4.81
N ALA A 492 -7.59 23.96 -6.02
CA ALA A 492 -8.24 23.56 -7.26
C ALA A 492 -7.92 22.10 -7.62
N GLY A 493 -8.89 21.41 -8.21
CA GLY A 493 -8.82 20.00 -8.59
C GLY A 493 -10.17 19.51 -9.09
N ASP A 494 -10.21 18.38 -9.78
CA ASP A 494 -11.44 17.87 -10.38
C ASP A 494 -11.59 16.35 -10.24
N ALA A 495 -12.00 15.93 -9.03
CA ALA A 495 -12.35 14.55 -8.71
C ALA A 495 -13.51 14.00 -9.58
N GLU A 496 -14.34 14.88 -10.13
CA GLU A 496 -15.43 14.50 -11.03
C GLU A 496 -14.84 14.00 -12.36
N ALA A 497 -13.94 14.76 -12.99
CA ALA A 497 -13.23 14.30 -14.17
C ALA A 497 -12.32 13.09 -13.88
N ASP A 498 -11.62 13.09 -12.74
CA ASP A 498 -10.62 12.08 -12.42
C ASP A 498 -11.23 10.69 -12.26
N TYR A 499 -12.21 10.53 -11.35
CA TYR A 499 -12.66 9.19 -10.95
C TYR A 499 -14.15 9.05 -10.63
N SER A 500 -14.95 10.10 -10.72
CA SER A 500 -16.38 10.05 -10.34
C SER A 500 -17.35 10.14 -11.51
N ARG A 501 -17.02 10.83 -12.61
CA ARG A 501 -17.94 10.99 -13.74
C ARG A 501 -18.11 9.69 -14.53
N PRO A 502 -19.33 9.10 -14.63
CA PRO A 502 -19.55 7.96 -15.50
C PRO A 502 -19.44 8.35 -16.97
N PHE A 503 -18.72 7.56 -17.76
CA PHE A 503 -18.58 7.77 -19.20
C PHE A 503 -19.57 6.89 -19.97
N SER A 504 -20.18 7.44 -21.02
CA SER A 504 -21.02 6.68 -21.96
C SER A 504 -20.19 5.71 -22.80
N SER A 505 -20.82 4.73 -23.44
CA SER A 505 -20.15 3.82 -24.39
C SER A 505 -19.43 4.57 -25.53
N ALA A 506 -19.98 5.71 -25.95
CA ALA A 506 -19.36 6.57 -26.94
C ALA A 506 -18.05 7.20 -26.44
N GLN A 507 -17.93 7.49 -25.15
CA GLN A 507 -16.76 8.11 -24.51
C GLN A 507 -15.75 7.08 -24.00
N SER A 508 -16.18 5.86 -23.67
CA SER A 508 -15.32 4.84 -23.09
C SER A 508 -14.36 4.20 -24.10
N VAL A 509 -13.13 3.93 -23.64
CA VAL A 509 -12.04 3.35 -24.46
C VAL A 509 -12.40 1.97 -25.01
N ASP A 510 -13.08 1.15 -24.21
CA ASP A 510 -13.52 -0.20 -24.55
C ASP A 510 -14.91 -0.25 -25.21
N GLY A 511 -15.55 0.92 -25.40
CA GLY A 511 -16.93 1.00 -25.90
C GLY A 511 -17.99 0.59 -24.89
N VAL A 512 -17.63 0.34 -23.62
CA VAL A 512 -18.56 -0.05 -22.55
C VAL A 512 -18.80 1.12 -21.62
N ALA A 513 -20.06 1.51 -21.45
CA ALA A 513 -20.43 2.58 -20.54
C ALA A 513 -20.05 2.22 -19.09
N ASP A 514 -19.51 3.18 -18.36
CA ASP A 514 -19.31 3.05 -16.93
C ASP A 514 -20.68 3.06 -16.23
N THR A 515 -20.83 2.28 -15.17
CA THR A 515 -22.03 2.33 -14.33
C THR A 515 -21.98 3.56 -13.42
N GLY A 516 -23.13 3.99 -12.89
CA GLY A 516 -23.18 5.10 -11.92
C GLY A 516 -22.67 4.76 -10.51
N TRP A 517 -22.31 3.51 -10.25
CA TRP A 517 -22.08 2.98 -8.88
C TRP A 517 -20.70 2.35 -8.69
N GLU A 518 -19.94 2.15 -9.77
CA GLU A 518 -18.60 1.57 -9.70
C GLU A 518 -17.65 2.48 -8.91
N PRO A 519 -16.77 1.93 -8.06
CA PRO A 519 -15.86 2.74 -7.25
C PRO A 519 -14.84 3.52 -8.09
N LEU A 520 -14.61 3.16 -9.35
CA LEU A 520 -13.71 3.85 -10.28
C LEU A 520 -14.43 4.18 -11.59
N ARG A 521 -14.48 5.45 -11.95
CA ARG A 521 -15.07 5.98 -13.20
C ARG A 521 -14.13 7.03 -13.79
N GLY A 522 -14.62 7.93 -14.65
CA GLY A 522 -13.87 9.09 -15.13
C GLY A 522 -12.60 8.73 -15.91
N ASN A 523 -11.71 9.71 -16.02
CA ASN A 523 -10.44 9.58 -16.72
C ASN A 523 -9.60 8.41 -16.21
N TYR A 524 -9.55 8.18 -14.89
CA TYR A 524 -8.76 7.11 -14.28
C TYR A 524 -9.24 5.72 -14.70
N ASN A 525 -10.57 5.48 -14.72
CA ASN A 525 -11.10 4.23 -15.26
C ASN A 525 -10.74 4.07 -16.74
N GLN A 526 -10.83 5.15 -17.53
CA GLN A 526 -10.49 5.09 -18.93
C GLN A 526 -8.99 4.88 -19.19
N LEU A 527 -8.10 5.42 -18.37
CA LEU A 527 -6.66 5.16 -18.43
C LEU A 527 -6.37 3.70 -18.08
N LYS A 528 -7.08 3.10 -17.12
CA LYS A 528 -7.01 1.67 -16.81
C LYS A 528 -7.42 0.81 -18.02
N LYS A 529 -8.54 1.16 -18.66
CA LYS A 529 -9.01 0.52 -19.90
C LYS A 529 -8.01 0.70 -21.04
N LEU A 530 -7.39 1.88 -21.16
CA LEU A 530 -6.37 2.17 -22.16
C LEU A 530 -5.11 1.31 -21.95
N LYS A 531 -4.61 1.17 -20.71
CA LYS A 531 -3.47 0.28 -20.41
C LYS A 531 -3.78 -1.19 -20.70
N ALA A 532 -5.02 -1.64 -20.48
CA ALA A 532 -5.41 -3.00 -20.83
C ALA A 532 -5.31 -3.23 -22.35
N LYS A 533 -5.61 -2.21 -23.17
CA LYS A 533 -5.49 -2.26 -24.64
C LYS A 533 -4.06 -2.03 -25.13
N HIS A 534 -3.29 -1.19 -24.44
CA HIS A 534 -1.94 -0.75 -24.78
C HIS A 534 -0.99 -0.98 -23.59
N PRO A 535 -0.62 -2.24 -23.28
CA PRO A 535 0.10 -2.59 -22.05
C PRO A 535 1.55 -2.06 -21.99
N HIS A 536 2.07 -1.55 -23.11
CA HIS A 536 3.39 -0.90 -23.16
C HIS A 536 3.38 0.52 -22.55
N LEU A 537 2.21 1.17 -22.49
CA LEU A 537 2.10 2.54 -22.00
C LEU A 537 2.46 2.63 -20.51
N LYS A 538 3.25 3.65 -20.20
CA LYS A 538 3.49 4.12 -18.84
C LYS A 538 2.66 5.36 -18.59
N ILE A 539 1.92 5.39 -17.50
CA ILE A 539 1.07 6.53 -17.15
C ILE A 539 1.61 7.14 -15.88
N LEU A 540 2.00 8.42 -15.91
CA LEU A 540 2.51 9.14 -14.76
C LEU A 540 1.51 10.22 -14.36
N ILE A 541 1.34 10.44 -13.06
CA ILE A 541 0.63 11.62 -12.58
C ILE A 541 1.59 12.79 -12.65
N SER A 542 1.22 13.87 -13.34
CA SER A 542 2.00 15.11 -13.33
C SER A 542 1.48 16.02 -12.23
N LEU A 543 2.37 16.38 -11.29
CA LEU A 543 2.07 17.25 -10.16
C LEU A 543 2.51 18.67 -10.50
N GLY A 544 1.60 19.64 -10.39
CA GLY A 544 1.90 21.04 -10.67
C GLY A 544 1.37 21.53 -12.02
N GLY A 545 2.27 22.04 -12.84
CA GLY A 545 1.99 22.91 -13.97
C GLY A 545 1.84 24.37 -13.52
N TRP A 546 1.66 25.26 -14.50
CA TRP A 546 1.60 26.72 -14.32
C TRP A 546 0.83 27.17 -13.07
N THR A 547 -0.44 26.76 -12.91
CA THR A 547 -1.31 27.27 -11.84
C THR A 547 -1.24 26.50 -10.52
N TYR A 548 -0.70 25.28 -10.50
CA TYR A 548 -0.67 24.41 -9.30
C TYR A 548 0.73 24.31 -8.66
N SER A 549 1.69 25.10 -9.16
CA SER A 549 3.08 25.08 -8.68
C SER A 549 3.32 25.85 -7.37
N LYS A 550 2.35 26.65 -6.91
CA LYS A 550 2.55 27.63 -5.84
C LYS A 550 3.17 27.07 -4.55
N TYR A 551 2.75 25.88 -4.14
CA TYR A 551 3.13 25.30 -2.84
C TYR A 551 4.31 24.33 -2.90
N PHE A 552 5.00 24.22 -4.04
CA PHE A 552 6.18 23.36 -4.13
C PHE A 552 7.30 23.80 -3.19
N SER A 553 7.55 25.11 -3.08
CA SER A 553 8.57 25.64 -2.17
C SER A 553 8.29 25.22 -0.72
N ASP A 554 7.02 25.21 -0.28
CA ASP A 554 6.62 24.81 1.07
C ASP A 554 6.80 23.31 1.33
N VAL A 555 6.34 22.45 0.41
CA VAL A 555 6.52 21.00 0.57
C VAL A 555 7.99 20.60 0.47
N ALA A 556 8.80 21.35 -0.28
CA ALA A 556 10.23 21.10 -0.43
C ALA A 556 11.07 21.60 0.77
N ALA A 557 10.56 22.59 1.52
CA ALA A 557 11.33 23.37 2.49
C ALA A 557 12.04 22.57 3.60
N THR A 558 11.42 21.51 4.11
CA THR A 558 11.95 20.74 5.26
C THR A 558 11.91 19.24 4.99
N ASP A 559 12.77 18.49 5.67
CA ASP A 559 12.75 17.02 5.60
C ASP A 559 11.39 16.43 5.99
N ALA A 560 10.75 16.99 7.02
CA ALA A 560 9.43 16.55 7.46
C ALA A 560 8.33 16.83 6.43
N SER A 561 8.31 18.04 5.84
CA SER A 561 7.32 18.39 4.81
C SER A 561 7.51 17.56 3.53
N ARG A 562 8.75 17.34 3.09
CA ARG A 562 9.05 16.48 1.93
C ARG A 562 8.55 15.06 2.14
N LYS A 563 8.91 14.44 3.27
CA LYS A 563 8.48 13.07 3.61
C LYS A 563 6.96 12.94 3.64
N LYS A 564 6.28 13.93 4.26
CA LYS A 564 4.81 13.97 4.36
C LYS A 564 4.16 14.09 2.97
N PHE A 565 4.63 15.03 2.16
CA PHE A 565 4.11 15.28 0.82
C PHE A 565 4.30 14.04 -0.07
N VAL A 566 5.53 13.54 -0.19
CA VAL A 566 5.85 12.35 -1.00
C VAL A 566 5.02 11.15 -0.55
N ALA A 567 4.96 10.86 0.74
CA ALA A 567 4.18 9.73 1.25
C ALA A 567 2.70 9.83 0.87
N SER A 568 2.11 11.03 0.95
CA SER A 568 0.71 11.25 0.58
C SER A 568 0.46 11.04 -0.92
N CYS A 569 1.36 11.49 -1.79
CA CYS A 569 1.24 11.33 -3.23
C CYS A 569 1.37 9.86 -3.64
N LEU A 570 2.32 9.13 -3.05
CA LEU A 570 2.51 7.70 -3.30
C LEU A 570 1.32 6.88 -2.81
N ASP A 571 0.69 7.27 -1.70
CA ASP A 571 -0.51 6.61 -1.19
C ASP A 571 -1.72 6.77 -2.12
N ILE A 572 -1.95 8.00 -2.59
CA ILE A 572 -3.07 8.30 -3.49
C ILE A 572 -2.85 7.68 -4.86
N TYR A 573 -1.71 7.96 -5.51
CA TYR A 573 -1.53 7.64 -6.93
C TYR A 573 -0.94 6.26 -7.20
N LEU A 574 0.07 5.83 -6.42
CA LEU A 574 0.74 4.54 -6.69
C LEU A 574 0.07 3.38 -5.97
N LYS A 575 -0.36 3.57 -4.72
CA LYS A 575 -1.18 2.57 -4.01
C LYS A 575 -2.66 2.66 -4.39
N GLY A 576 -3.11 3.78 -4.97
CA GLY A 576 -4.46 3.91 -5.50
C GLY A 576 -5.53 4.18 -4.45
N ASN A 577 -5.15 4.69 -3.27
CA ASN A 577 -6.07 4.97 -2.16
C ASN A 577 -6.80 6.29 -2.38
N LEU A 578 -7.86 6.26 -3.19
CA LEU A 578 -8.62 7.47 -3.50
C LEU A 578 -9.56 7.84 -2.35
N PRO A 579 -9.64 9.13 -1.95
CA PRO A 579 -10.72 9.61 -1.08
C PRO A 579 -12.10 9.32 -1.68
N THR A 580 -13.09 9.07 -0.82
CA THR A 580 -14.47 8.89 -1.28
C THR A 580 -15.05 10.22 -1.76
N TYR A 581 -15.56 10.26 -2.99
CA TYR A 581 -16.21 11.42 -3.60
C TYR A 581 -17.34 10.94 -4.50
N ASN A 582 -18.56 11.49 -4.33
CA ASN A 582 -19.76 11.11 -5.11
C ASN A 582 -19.96 9.58 -5.25
N GLY A 583 -19.72 8.84 -4.16
CA GLY A 583 -19.84 7.38 -4.13
C GLY A 583 -18.77 6.60 -4.90
N ALA A 584 -17.75 7.27 -5.44
CA ALA A 584 -16.55 6.66 -6.00
C ALA A 584 -15.34 6.84 -5.06
N GLY A 585 -14.28 6.07 -5.29
CA GLY A 585 -13.06 6.02 -4.48
C GLY A 585 -13.02 4.86 -3.49
N GLY A 586 -12.00 4.86 -2.65
CA GLY A 586 -11.72 3.81 -1.67
C GLY A 586 -10.30 3.23 -1.80
N PRO A 587 -9.84 2.46 -0.80
CA PRO A 587 -8.50 1.88 -0.77
C PRO A 587 -8.21 1.02 -2.00
N GLY A 588 -7.05 1.23 -2.64
CA GLY A 588 -6.60 0.44 -3.79
C GLY A 588 -7.39 0.60 -5.09
N THR A 589 -8.41 1.45 -5.12
CA THR A 589 -9.34 1.58 -6.25
C THR A 589 -8.65 1.99 -7.56
N ALA A 590 -7.65 2.88 -7.48
CA ALA A 590 -6.84 3.33 -8.61
C ALA A 590 -5.50 2.56 -8.77
N ALA A 591 -5.29 1.49 -8.00
CA ALA A 591 -4.00 0.78 -8.02
C ALA A 591 -3.68 0.25 -9.42
N GLY A 592 -2.43 0.46 -9.85
CA GLY A 592 -1.92 -0.02 -11.14
C GLY A 592 -2.21 0.88 -12.34
N ILE A 593 -2.91 2.01 -12.16
CA ILE A 593 -3.07 3.02 -13.21
C ILE A 593 -1.74 3.72 -13.44
N PHE A 594 -1.18 4.31 -12.38
CA PHE A 594 0.05 5.09 -12.45
C PHE A 594 1.31 4.22 -12.26
N ASP A 595 2.30 4.45 -13.11
CA ASP A 595 3.61 3.81 -13.13
C ASP A 595 4.72 4.74 -12.60
N GLY A 596 4.36 5.92 -12.10
CA GLY A 596 5.32 6.92 -11.65
C GLY A 596 4.70 8.28 -11.38
N VAL A 597 5.57 9.25 -11.14
CA VAL A 597 5.23 10.66 -10.89
C VAL A 597 6.08 11.53 -11.82
N ASP A 598 5.43 12.52 -12.42
CA ASP A 598 6.06 13.62 -13.13
C ASP A 598 5.96 14.89 -12.26
N LEU A 599 7.07 15.61 -12.10
CA LEU A 599 7.14 16.85 -11.32
C LEU A 599 7.18 18.04 -12.26
N ASP A 600 6.13 18.84 -12.22
CA ASP A 600 5.97 20.03 -13.03
C ASP A 600 5.95 21.27 -12.14
N TRP A 601 7.09 21.54 -11.48
CA TRP A 601 7.28 22.73 -10.64
C TRP A 601 7.79 23.88 -11.48
N GLU A 602 6.91 24.87 -11.69
CA GLU A 602 7.17 26.09 -12.45
C GLU A 602 7.24 27.34 -11.53
N TRP A 603 8.40 27.78 -11.02
CA TRP A 603 9.73 27.20 -11.15
C TRP A 603 10.48 27.24 -9.81
N PRO A 604 11.33 26.26 -9.49
CA PRO A 604 12.11 26.31 -8.26
C PRO A 604 13.06 27.51 -8.28
N GLY A 605 13.00 28.36 -7.25
CA GLY A 605 13.93 29.48 -7.07
C GLY A 605 13.74 30.66 -8.03
N ALA A 606 12.73 30.63 -8.89
CA ALA A 606 12.45 31.69 -9.87
C ALA A 606 10.94 31.91 -10.05
N GLU A 607 10.57 33.01 -10.69
CA GLU A 607 9.17 33.35 -10.94
C GLU A 607 8.52 32.42 -11.97
N GLY A 608 7.27 32.05 -11.70
CA GLY A 608 6.35 31.37 -12.61
C GLY A 608 5.00 32.09 -12.60
N HIS A 609 3.91 31.35 -12.46
CA HIS A 609 2.59 31.96 -12.27
C HIS A 609 2.58 32.92 -11.06
N PRO A 610 1.88 34.07 -11.14
CA PRO A 610 1.76 35.02 -10.03
C PRO A 610 1.36 34.36 -8.72
N GLY A 611 2.00 34.75 -7.62
CA GLY A 611 1.71 34.20 -6.29
C GLY A 611 2.44 32.91 -5.93
N ASN A 612 3.19 32.31 -6.86
CA ASN A 612 4.04 31.17 -6.52
C ASN A 612 5.01 31.54 -5.38
N HIS A 613 5.14 30.64 -4.39
CA HIS A 613 6.11 30.83 -3.33
C HIS A 613 7.50 30.49 -3.85
N ILE A 614 8.46 31.37 -3.58
CA ILE A 614 9.82 31.27 -4.08
C ILE A 614 10.78 31.44 -2.90
N SER A 615 11.74 30.53 -2.80
CA SER A 615 12.81 30.58 -1.79
C SER A 615 14.17 30.53 -2.47
N PRO A 616 15.18 31.28 -1.97
CA PRO A 616 16.57 31.10 -2.42
C PRO A 616 17.11 29.68 -2.12
N ASN A 617 16.46 28.93 -1.23
CA ASN A 617 16.82 27.55 -0.92
C ASN A 617 16.19 26.52 -1.87
N ASP A 618 15.29 26.94 -2.77
CA ASP A 618 14.54 26.03 -3.65
C ASP A 618 15.47 25.18 -4.52
N LYS A 619 16.62 25.71 -4.95
CA LYS A 619 17.62 24.91 -5.69
C LYS A 619 17.98 23.61 -4.99
N ARG A 620 18.35 23.71 -3.70
CA ARG A 620 18.74 22.54 -2.90
C ARG A 620 17.52 21.74 -2.45
N ASN A 621 16.43 22.42 -2.11
CA ASN A 621 15.20 21.77 -1.66
C ASN A 621 14.53 20.95 -2.75
N ASN A 622 14.59 21.40 -4.01
CA ASN A 622 14.13 20.65 -5.18
C ASN A 622 14.93 19.35 -5.34
N THR A 623 16.27 19.40 -5.26
CA THR A 623 17.12 18.20 -5.26
C THR A 623 16.71 17.21 -4.17
N LEU A 624 16.53 17.70 -2.93
CA LEU A 624 16.14 16.86 -1.79
C LEU A 624 14.71 16.30 -1.92
N LEU A 625 13.80 17.02 -2.58
CA LEU A 625 12.44 16.56 -2.86
C LEU A 625 12.45 15.41 -3.87
N ILE A 626 13.21 15.56 -4.96
CA ILE A 626 13.39 14.53 -5.99
C ILE A 626 14.06 13.28 -5.39
N GLU A 627 15.08 13.44 -4.55
CA GLU A 627 15.71 12.33 -3.82
C GLU A 627 14.73 11.60 -2.90
N GLU A 628 13.86 12.32 -2.20
CA GLU A 628 12.85 11.72 -1.32
C GLU A 628 11.78 10.96 -2.11
N PHE A 629 11.32 11.48 -3.26
CA PHE A 629 10.46 10.73 -4.18
C PHE A 629 11.12 9.42 -4.62
N ARG A 630 12.35 9.49 -5.13
CA ARG A 630 13.10 8.31 -5.58
C ARG A 630 13.23 7.26 -4.48
N LYS A 631 13.63 7.69 -3.28
CA LYS A 631 13.80 6.82 -2.11
C LYS A 631 12.51 6.09 -1.73
N GLN A 632 11.39 6.81 -1.59
CA GLN A 632 10.13 6.16 -1.20
C GLN A 632 9.56 5.28 -2.32
N MET A 633 9.74 5.66 -3.59
CA MET A 633 9.38 4.82 -4.74
C MET A 633 10.21 3.54 -4.80
N ASP A 634 11.50 3.59 -4.50
CA ASP A 634 12.37 2.41 -4.45
C ASP A 634 11.97 1.47 -3.30
N GLU A 635 11.58 2.02 -2.16
CA GLU A 635 11.03 1.23 -1.05
C GLU A 635 9.71 0.55 -1.45
N LEU A 636 8.81 1.29 -2.12
CA LEU A 636 7.59 0.72 -2.68
C LEU A 636 7.89 -0.36 -3.74
N SER A 637 8.95 -0.18 -4.53
CA SER A 637 9.37 -1.14 -5.55
C SER A 637 9.76 -2.50 -4.94
N LYS A 638 10.38 -2.51 -3.74
CA LYS A 638 10.74 -3.75 -3.03
C LYS A 638 9.50 -4.57 -2.64
N THR A 639 8.40 -3.91 -2.29
CA THR A 639 7.16 -4.58 -1.86
C THR A 639 6.26 -4.98 -3.03
N THR A 640 6.29 -4.21 -4.12
CA THR A 640 5.40 -4.41 -5.28
C THR A 640 6.05 -5.19 -6.42
N GLY A 641 7.38 -5.30 -6.43
CA GLY A 641 8.16 -5.87 -7.54
C GLY A 641 8.14 -5.01 -8.81
N LYS A 642 7.63 -3.77 -8.75
CA LYS A 642 7.52 -2.85 -9.88
C LYS A 642 8.48 -1.67 -9.70
N ARG A 643 9.22 -1.30 -10.74
CA ARG A 643 9.95 -0.03 -10.76
C ARG A 643 8.98 1.10 -11.12
N TYR A 644 8.92 2.12 -10.26
CA TYR A 644 8.20 3.36 -10.54
C TYR A 644 9.14 4.42 -11.15
N GLN A 645 8.63 5.17 -12.12
CA GLN A 645 9.37 6.21 -12.82
C GLN A 645 9.21 7.58 -12.17
N LEU A 646 10.26 8.39 -12.24
CA LEU A 646 10.28 9.78 -11.79
C LEU A 646 10.74 10.69 -12.94
N THR A 647 9.83 11.54 -13.43
CA THR A 647 10.10 12.48 -14.53
C THR A 647 9.79 13.91 -14.08
N ALA A 648 10.22 14.90 -14.86
CA ALA A 648 9.90 16.30 -14.57
C ALA A 648 9.81 17.12 -15.85
N PHE A 649 8.89 18.08 -15.88
CA PHE A 649 8.95 19.19 -16.83
C PHE A 649 9.97 20.22 -16.35
N THR A 650 10.89 20.62 -17.23
CA THR A 650 12.04 21.43 -16.83
C THR A 650 12.26 22.63 -17.76
N PRO A 651 12.69 23.79 -17.22
CA PRO A 651 12.57 25.08 -17.92
C PRO A 651 13.51 25.21 -19.12
N ALA A 652 13.09 26.04 -20.08
CA ALA A 652 13.93 26.42 -21.21
C ALA A 652 15.01 27.45 -20.86
N ASP A 653 14.69 28.31 -19.90
CA ASP A 653 15.46 29.47 -19.51
C ASP A 653 16.64 29.10 -18.60
N ARG A 654 17.87 29.39 -19.06
CA ARG A 654 19.10 29.15 -18.28
C ARG A 654 19.08 29.84 -16.93
N ALA A 655 18.48 31.03 -16.80
CA ALA A 655 18.39 31.71 -15.51
C ALA A 655 17.53 30.91 -14.52
N LYS A 656 16.44 30.30 -14.97
CA LYS A 656 15.58 29.43 -14.16
C LYS A 656 16.24 28.10 -13.84
N ILE A 657 16.99 27.52 -14.78
CA ILE A 657 17.83 26.34 -14.53
C ILE A 657 18.84 26.64 -13.41
N ASP A 658 19.58 27.75 -13.54
CA ASP A 658 20.61 28.15 -12.57
C ASP A 658 20.02 28.45 -11.19
N ALA A 659 18.83 29.04 -11.13
CA ALA A 659 18.15 29.37 -9.88
C ALA A 659 17.59 28.14 -9.15
N GLY A 660 17.19 27.09 -9.87
CA GLY A 660 16.34 26.03 -9.32
C GLY A 660 16.83 24.60 -9.40
N TRP A 661 17.88 24.32 -10.19
CA TRP A 661 18.24 22.95 -10.55
C TRP A 661 19.73 22.63 -10.31
N GLU A 662 20.01 21.66 -9.43
CA GLU A 662 21.31 21.00 -9.35
C GLU A 662 21.33 19.81 -10.32
N LEU A 663 21.31 20.08 -11.64
CA LEU A 663 21.07 19.07 -12.68
C LEU A 663 21.93 17.79 -12.55
N ALA A 664 23.21 17.92 -12.21
CA ALA A 664 24.11 16.77 -12.02
C ALA A 664 23.72 15.87 -10.83
N GLU A 665 23.18 16.46 -9.75
CA GLU A 665 22.70 15.72 -8.58
C GLU A 665 21.32 15.13 -8.83
N VAL A 666 20.41 15.94 -9.38
CA VAL A 666 19.04 15.54 -9.73
C VAL A 666 19.04 14.39 -10.74
N ALA A 667 19.95 14.39 -11.72
CA ALA A 667 20.07 13.33 -12.72
C ALA A 667 20.37 11.94 -12.12
N LYS A 668 20.85 11.85 -10.88
CA LYS A 668 21.05 10.56 -10.19
C LYS A 668 19.72 9.89 -9.83
N SER A 669 18.69 10.69 -9.55
CA SER A 669 17.37 10.26 -9.10
C SER A 669 16.30 10.25 -10.21
N MET A 670 16.47 11.10 -11.23
CA MET A 670 15.52 11.26 -12.34
C MET A 670 15.67 10.22 -13.44
N ASP A 671 14.55 9.79 -14.01
CA ASP A 671 14.49 8.92 -15.18
C ASP A 671 14.44 9.72 -16.50
N ILE A 672 13.59 10.75 -16.57
CA ILE A 672 13.42 11.60 -17.77
C ILE A 672 13.33 13.09 -17.37
N PHE A 673 14.02 13.93 -18.12
CA PHE A 673 13.86 15.38 -18.16
C PHE A 673 13.02 15.74 -19.40
N ASN A 674 11.77 16.14 -19.17
CA ASN A 674 10.88 16.69 -20.19
C ASN A 674 11.25 18.17 -20.37
N VAL A 675 12.24 18.45 -21.21
CA VAL A 675 12.78 19.80 -21.39
C VAL A 675 11.83 20.63 -22.24
N GLN A 676 11.47 21.82 -21.75
CA GLN A 676 10.64 22.77 -22.47
C GLN A 676 11.28 23.15 -23.82
N GLY A 677 10.53 22.94 -24.91
CA GLY A 677 10.93 23.25 -26.27
C GLY A 677 9.95 24.18 -27.00
N TYR A 678 9.13 24.87 -26.21
CA TYR A 678 8.06 25.75 -26.63
C TYR A 678 7.89 26.88 -25.60
N ASP A 679 6.95 27.81 -25.85
CA ASP A 679 6.71 28.99 -25.02
C ASP A 679 7.90 29.95 -24.88
N PHE A 680 8.74 30.03 -25.91
CA PHE A 680 9.84 30.98 -25.95
C PHE A 680 9.34 32.43 -26.12
N HIS A 681 8.29 32.59 -26.91
CA HIS A 681 7.58 33.85 -27.14
C HIS A 681 6.08 33.60 -27.22
N GLY A 682 5.27 34.56 -26.77
CA GLY A 682 3.83 34.36 -26.71
C GLY A 682 3.04 35.56 -26.23
N SER A 683 1.73 35.55 -26.49
CA SER A 683 0.81 36.50 -25.84
C SER A 683 -0.06 35.81 -24.80
N GLY A 684 -0.07 36.35 -23.58
CA GLY A 684 -0.99 35.91 -22.51
C GLY A 684 -2.44 36.30 -22.83
N SER A 685 -3.42 35.54 -22.32
CA SER A 685 -4.84 35.79 -22.63
C SER A 685 -5.37 37.15 -22.14
N ASP A 686 -4.69 37.74 -21.18
CA ASP A 686 -4.88 39.06 -20.62
C ASP A 686 -3.89 40.12 -21.17
N ASN A 687 -3.10 39.78 -22.19
CA ASN A 687 -2.01 40.59 -22.74
C ASN A 687 -0.86 40.89 -21.75
N SER A 688 -0.69 40.09 -20.69
CA SER A 688 0.39 40.30 -19.69
C SER A 688 1.79 39.93 -20.19
N TRP A 689 1.88 39.05 -21.18
CA TRP A 689 3.13 38.57 -21.76
C TRP A 689 3.21 38.97 -23.24
N GLU A 690 4.29 39.68 -23.60
CA GLU A 690 4.67 40.09 -24.97
C GLU A 690 3.53 40.42 -25.97
N PRO A 691 2.51 41.23 -25.60
CA PRO A 691 1.32 41.43 -26.45
C PRO A 691 1.59 42.25 -27.72
N ASN A 692 2.68 43.02 -27.74
CA ASN A 692 2.90 44.07 -28.72
C ASN A 692 3.85 43.67 -29.86
N ARG A 693 4.39 42.44 -29.84
CA ARG A 693 5.31 41.96 -30.87
C ARG A 693 5.27 40.43 -30.97
N THR A 694 5.19 39.95 -32.20
CA THR A 694 5.23 38.53 -32.53
C THR A 694 6.61 37.91 -32.30
N GLY A 695 6.68 36.62 -32.01
CA GLY A 695 7.94 35.86 -32.00
C GLY A 695 7.73 34.35 -32.09
N HIS A 696 8.76 33.61 -32.49
CA HIS A 696 8.69 32.16 -32.63
C HIS A 696 8.58 31.48 -31.26
N GLN A 697 7.58 30.63 -31.06
CA GLN A 697 7.35 30.03 -29.73
C GLN A 697 8.23 28.80 -29.46
N GLY A 698 8.82 28.21 -30.49
CA GLY A 698 9.49 26.90 -30.41
C GLY A 698 10.47 26.67 -31.54
N ASN A 699 11.26 27.67 -31.93
CA ASN A 699 12.34 27.54 -32.91
C ASN A 699 13.43 26.56 -32.43
N LEU A 700 14.01 25.77 -33.36
CA LEU A 700 15.10 24.84 -33.02
C LEU A 700 16.41 25.59 -32.73
N TYR A 701 16.73 26.57 -33.59
CA TYR A 701 17.91 27.40 -33.51
C TYR A 701 17.52 28.85 -33.24
N LYS A 702 18.43 29.63 -32.64
CA LYS A 702 18.21 31.06 -32.44
C LYS A 702 18.02 31.75 -33.79
N ASP A 703 17.05 32.64 -33.85
CA ASP A 703 16.81 33.48 -35.01
C ASP A 703 17.69 34.75 -34.90
N ALA A 704 18.40 35.08 -35.97
CA ALA A 704 19.26 36.27 -36.02
C ALA A 704 18.47 37.57 -36.12
N ASP A 705 17.20 37.50 -36.55
CA ASP A 705 16.29 38.63 -36.67
C ASP A 705 15.48 38.90 -35.38
N ASP A 706 15.61 38.04 -34.36
CA ASP A 706 14.91 38.19 -33.08
C ASP A 706 15.33 39.50 -32.38
N PRO A 707 14.40 40.45 -32.19
CA PRO A 707 14.70 41.75 -31.62
C PRO A 707 14.48 41.83 -30.10
N TYR A 708 14.13 40.72 -29.43
CA TYR A 708 14.04 40.66 -27.97
C TYR A 708 15.43 40.68 -27.32
N PRO A 709 15.57 41.11 -26.06
CA PRO A 709 16.87 41.16 -25.38
C PRO A 709 17.37 39.78 -24.90
N PHE A 710 16.55 38.74 -25.06
CA PHE A 710 16.84 37.34 -24.76
C PHE A 710 16.45 36.50 -25.97
N HIS A 711 17.19 35.41 -26.21
CA HIS A 711 17.07 34.61 -27.43
C HIS A 711 17.01 33.12 -27.09
N PHE A 712 15.79 32.58 -26.99
CA PHE A 712 15.58 31.17 -26.68
C PHE A 712 15.63 30.31 -27.96
N SER A 713 16.05 29.06 -27.79
CA SER A 713 16.02 28.04 -28.83
C SER A 713 16.10 26.66 -28.19
N VAL A 714 15.50 25.64 -28.82
CA VAL A 714 15.59 24.26 -28.34
C VAL A 714 17.04 23.80 -28.19
N GLU A 715 17.92 24.17 -29.12
CA GLU A 715 19.33 23.79 -29.06
C GLU A 715 20.02 24.35 -27.82
N ASP A 716 19.89 25.65 -27.56
CA ASP A 716 20.55 26.29 -26.41
C ASP A 716 20.03 25.74 -25.09
N THR A 717 18.72 25.50 -25.00
CA THR A 717 18.11 24.86 -23.84
C THR A 717 18.70 23.47 -23.61
N VAL A 718 18.69 22.58 -24.60
CA VAL A 718 19.24 21.22 -24.45
C VAL A 718 20.73 21.24 -24.10
N ASN A 719 21.49 22.16 -24.70
CA ASN A 719 22.91 22.31 -24.40
C ASN A 719 23.16 22.61 -22.92
N ALA A 720 22.30 23.40 -22.26
CA ALA A 720 22.43 23.67 -20.82
C ALA A 720 22.39 22.38 -19.97
N TYR A 721 21.53 21.42 -20.33
CA TYR A 721 21.44 20.13 -19.63
C TYR A 721 22.64 19.23 -19.93
N LEU A 722 23.09 19.19 -21.19
CA LEU A 722 24.25 18.39 -21.59
C LEU A 722 25.54 18.92 -20.96
N GLU A 723 25.73 20.24 -20.92
CA GLU A 723 26.85 20.92 -20.26
C GLU A 723 26.90 20.63 -18.75
N ALA A 724 25.73 20.50 -18.12
CA ALA A 724 25.61 20.09 -16.72
C ALA A 724 25.82 18.59 -16.47
N GLY A 725 26.10 17.80 -17.51
CA GLY A 725 26.41 16.37 -17.41
C GLY A 725 25.18 15.45 -17.40
N VAL A 726 23.99 15.95 -17.74
CA VAL A 726 22.81 15.09 -17.91
C VAL A 726 23.02 14.20 -19.12
N ASN A 727 22.83 12.88 -18.95
CA ASN A 727 22.97 11.94 -20.07
C ASN A 727 21.91 12.27 -21.15
N PRO A 728 22.27 12.39 -22.44
CA PRO A 728 21.32 12.69 -23.51
C PRO A 728 20.15 11.69 -23.58
N ARG A 729 20.38 10.42 -23.20
CA ARG A 729 19.35 9.38 -23.10
C ARG A 729 18.45 9.50 -21.87
N LYS A 730 18.44 10.66 -21.21
CA LYS A 730 17.42 11.09 -20.23
C LYS A 730 16.64 12.32 -20.68
N ILE A 731 16.99 12.93 -21.80
CA ILE A 731 16.41 14.21 -22.23
C ILE A 731 15.39 13.97 -23.34
N THR A 732 14.16 14.41 -23.11
CA THR A 732 13.17 14.56 -24.16
C THR A 732 12.92 16.03 -24.44
N VAL A 733 12.64 16.38 -25.70
CA VAL A 733 12.39 17.76 -26.12
C VAL A 733 10.89 18.00 -26.29
N GLY A 734 10.38 19.07 -25.67
CA GLY A 734 9.00 19.52 -25.80
C GLY A 734 8.65 19.96 -27.22
N LEU A 735 7.49 19.52 -27.70
CA LEU A 735 6.88 19.89 -28.98
C LEU A 735 5.47 20.44 -28.71
N ALA A 736 5.15 21.58 -29.33
CA ALA A 736 3.88 22.25 -29.11
C ALA A 736 2.82 21.75 -30.08
N PHE A 737 1.83 21.01 -29.58
CA PHE A 737 0.62 20.64 -30.34
C PHE A 737 -0.42 21.78 -30.35
N TYR A 738 0.05 23.02 -30.24
CA TYR A 738 -0.72 24.25 -30.23
C TYR A 738 0.10 25.39 -30.84
N GLY A 739 -0.59 26.46 -31.22
CA GLY A 739 0.01 27.71 -31.65
C GLY A 739 -0.10 28.81 -30.60
N ARG A 740 0.86 29.72 -30.61
CA ARG A 740 0.80 31.03 -29.94
C ARG A 740 0.55 32.13 -30.97
N GLY A 741 -0.30 33.10 -30.63
CA GLY A 741 -0.82 34.03 -31.62
C GLY A 741 -1.07 35.46 -31.16
N TRP A 742 -0.96 36.37 -32.11
CA TRP A 742 -1.18 37.81 -31.96
C TRP A 742 -2.14 38.32 -33.03
N GLN A 743 -2.80 39.45 -32.75
CA GLN A 743 -3.69 40.15 -33.68
C GLN A 743 -3.24 41.60 -33.92
N GLY A 744 -3.80 42.23 -34.96
CA GLY A 744 -3.40 43.57 -35.39
C GLY A 744 -1.98 43.63 -35.94
N VAL A 745 -1.47 42.49 -36.43
CA VAL A 745 -0.06 42.31 -36.77
C VAL A 745 0.27 43.02 -38.06
N GLN A 746 1.31 43.85 -38.03
CA GLN A 746 1.82 44.52 -39.23
C GLN A 746 2.60 43.54 -40.10
N ASP A 747 2.50 43.66 -41.43
CA ASP A 747 3.26 42.82 -42.36
C ASP A 747 4.77 43.06 -42.24
N GLY A 748 5.18 44.34 -42.16
CA GLY A 748 6.57 44.75 -41.98
C GLY A 748 7.54 44.34 -43.07
N GLY A 749 7.06 43.85 -44.22
CA GLY A 749 7.88 43.23 -45.26
C GLY A 749 8.39 41.83 -44.90
N LYS A 750 8.04 41.31 -43.72
CA LYS A 750 8.44 40.00 -43.18
C LYS A 750 7.24 39.12 -42.89
N LYS A 751 6.08 39.39 -43.50
CA LYS A 751 4.84 38.59 -43.34
C LYS A 751 4.47 38.42 -41.86
N GLY A 752 4.65 39.47 -41.06
CA GLY A 752 4.31 39.48 -39.64
C GLY A 752 5.38 38.90 -38.71
N GLU A 753 6.49 38.34 -39.20
CA GLU A 753 7.56 37.83 -38.36
C GLU A 753 8.35 38.97 -37.66
N TRP A 754 8.48 38.87 -36.33
CA TRP A 754 9.08 39.88 -35.44
C TRP A 754 8.44 41.29 -35.53
N GLN A 755 7.19 41.38 -36.00
CA GLN A 755 6.50 42.65 -36.22
C GLN A 755 5.62 43.08 -35.05
N SER A 756 5.26 44.37 -35.05
CA SER A 756 4.32 44.95 -34.08
C SER A 756 2.94 44.30 -34.16
N ALA A 757 2.36 44.08 -32.98
CA ALA A 757 1.01 43.56 -32.76
C ALA A 757 0.25 44.46 -31.78
N THR A 758 -1.06 44.22 -31.64
CA THR A 758 -1.93 44.98 -30.71
C THR A 758 -2.49 44.13 -29.58
N GLY A 759 -2.04 42.88 -29.44
CA GLY A 759 -2.47 41.95 -28.40
C GLY A 759 -2.62 40.50 -28.88
N ALA A 760 -3.07 39.65 -27.96
CA ALA A 760 -3.34 38.24 -28.16
C ALA A 760 -4.41 38.01 -29.23
N ALA A 761 -4.18 37.04 -30.12
CA ALA A 761 -5.21 36.59 -31.06
C ALA A 761 -6.32 35.82 -30.32
N PRO A 762 -7.57 35.80 -30.82
CA PRO A 762 -8.63 35.01 -30.19
C PRO A 762 -8.29 33.51 -30.11
N GLY A 763 -8.45 32.93 -28.92
CA GLY A 763 -8.26 31.49 -28.66
C GLY A 763 -9.49 30.65 -29.01
N GLN A 764 -9.45 29.35 -28.68
CA GLN A 764 -10.65 28.50 -28.73
C GLN A 764 -11.67 28.91 -27.66
N PHE A 765 -11.17 29.26 -26.48
CA PHE A 765 -11.93 29.85 -25.37
C PHE A 765 -11.37 31.24 -25.07
N ALA A 766 -12.16 32.11 -24.43
CA ALA A 766 -11.74 33.48 -24.16
C ALA A 766 -10.53 33.53 -23.21
N GLU A 767 -10.50 32.62 -22.24
CA GLU A 767 -9.45 32.43 -21.24
C GLU A 767 -8.14 31.94 -21.87
N GLU A 768 -8.19 31.45 -23.11
CA GLU A 768 -7.05 30.94 -23.89
C GLU A 768 -6.68 31.87 -25.06
N ALA A 769 -7.12 33.14 -25.04
CA ALA A 769 -6.62 34.10 -26.01
C ALA A 769 -5.08 34.06 -26.09
N GLY A 770 -4.56 34.11 -27.31
CA GLY A 770 -3.15 33.95 -27.62
C GLY A 770 -2.70 32.49 -27.76
N THR A 771 -3.56 31.50 -27.52
CA THR A 771 -3.25 30.06 -27.62
C THR A 771 -4.36 29.28 -28.34
N ARG A 772 -3.98 28.30 -29.17
CA ARG A 772 -4.97 27.44 -29.85
C ARG A 772 -4.37 26.10 -30.24
N GLY A 773 -5.04 24.99 -29.93
CA GLY A 773 -4.60 23.65 -30.35
C GLY A 773 -4.41 23.56 -31.87
N TYR A 774 -3.36 22.88 -32.34
CA TYR A 774 -2.92 22.89 -33.75
C TYR A 774 -4.05 22.59 -34.74
N SER A 775 -4.78 21.50 -34.52
CA SER A 775 -5.87 21.08 -35.42
C SER A 775 -7.01 22.09 -35.43
N ASN A 776 -7.30 22.70 -34.27
CA ASN A 776 -8.33 23.72 -34.14
C ASN A 776 -7.90 25.03 -34.81
N LEU A 777 -6.63 25.44 -34.63
CA LEU A 777 -6.02 26.61 -35.25
C LEU A 777 -6.18 26.56 -36.77
N LEU A 778 -5.69 25.49 -37.41
CA LEU A 778 -5.78 25.35 -38.86
C LEU A 778 -7.22 25.30 -39.37
N ALA A 779 -8.14 24.74 -38.59
CA ALA A 779 -9.53 24.61 -38.99
C ALA A 779 -10.34 25.91 -38.88
N SER A 780 -9.96 26.87 -38.01
CA SER A 780 -10.80 28.05 -37.75
C SER A 780 -10.13 29.42 -37.84
N VAL A 781 -8.83 29.50 -38.17
CA VAL A 781 -8.20 30.78 -38.54
C VAL A 781 -8.17 30.89 -40.07
N PRO A 782 -9.10 31.65 -40.70
CA PRO A 782 -9.15 31.77 -42.15
C PRO A 782 -7.92 32.52 -42.69
N ASN A 783 -7.51 32.19 -43.92
CA ASN A 783 -6.38 32.81 -44.62
C ASN A 783 -5.02 32.70 -43.91
N CYS A 784 -4.87 31.78 -42.95
CA CYS A 784 -3.61 31.44 -42.27
C CYS A 784 -2.64 30.81 -43.28
N THR A 785 -1.83 31.65 -43.95
CA THR A 785 -0.83 31.19 -44.93
C THR A 785 0.42 30.78 -44.17
N VAL A 786 0.83 29.51 -44.30
CA VAL A 786 1.95 28.92 -43.56
C VAL A 786 3.29 29.32 -44.19
N TYR A 787 4.27 29.65 -43.35
CA TYR A 787 5.64 29.95 -43.70
C TYR A 787 6.59 29.15 -42.81
N HIS A 788 7.70 28.71 -43.42
CA HIS A 788 8.78 28.00 -42.75
C HIS A 788 10.04 28.85 -42.78
N ASP A 789 10.57 29.18 -41.61
CA ASP A 789 11.92 29.68 -41.50
C ASP A 789 12.88 28.49 -41.40
N GLU A 790 13.61 28.21 -42.48
CA GLU A 790 14.60 27.13 -42.56
C GLU A 790 15.81 27.37 -41.65
N ALA A 791 16.16 28.62 -41.34
CA ALA A 791 17.33 28.95 -40.53
C ALA A 791 17.06 28.70 -39.03
N ALA A 792 15.97 29.25 -38.49
CA ALA A 792 15.58 28.99 -37.11
C ALA A 792 14.90 27.61 -36.93
N VAL A 793 14.41 27.01 -38.02
CA VAL A 793 13.49 25.85 -38.01
C VAL A 793 12.26 26.18 -37.16
N ALA A 794 11.49 27.13 -37.67
CA ALA A 794 10.25 27.60 -37.06
C ALA A 794 9.13 27.66 -38.08
N THR A 795 7.91 27.35 -37.63
CA THR A 795 6.70 27.49 -38.47
C THR A 795 5.85 28.61 -37.94
N SER A 796 5.36 29.43 -38.86
CA SER A 796 4.36 30.45 -38.59
C SER A 796 3.25 30.45 -39.63
N CYS A 797 2.14 31.12 -39.33
CA CYS A 797 1.20 31.53 -40.34
C CYS A 797 0.76 32.97 -40.14
N PHE A 798 0.43 33.63 -41.25
CA PHE A 798 0.01 35.03 -41.27
C PHE A 798 -1.26 35.19 -42.10
N THR A 799 -2.21 35.97 -41.59
CA THR A 799 -3.50 36.20 -42.27
C THR A 799 -3.56 37.52 -43.05
N GLY A 800 -2.42 38.22 -43.21
CA GLY A 800 -2.30 39.49 -43.93
C GLY A 800 -2.17 40.71 -43.01
N ASN A 801 -1.80 41.86 -43.58
CA ASN A 801 -1.53 43.09 -42.83
C ASN A 801 -2.73 43.56 -41.97
N GLY A 802 -2.47 43.81 -40.69
CA GLY A 802 -3.52 44.10 -39.68
C GLY A 802 -4.27 42.87 -39.19
N GLY A 803 -3.90 41.68 -39.65
CA GLY A 803 -4.51 40.40 -39.32
C GLY A 803 -3.87 39.71 -38.11
N GLN A 804 -3.93 38.37 -38.11
CA GLN A 804 -3.34 37.51 -37.10
C GLN A 804 -2.03 36.91 -37.58
N TRP A 805 -1.13 36.67 -36.64
CA TRP A 805 0.09 35.91 -36.83
C TRP A 805 0.19 34.84 -35.75
N TRP A 806 0.50 33.61 -36.15
CA TRP A 806 0.59 32.46 -35.26
C TRP A 806 1.90 31.72 -35.50
N THR A 807 2.49 31.16 -34.45
CA THR A 807 3.67 30.28 -34.50
C THR A 807 3.35 28.95 -33.82
N PHE A 808 3.77 27.83 -34.40
CA PHE A 808 3.43 26.47 -33.93
C PHE A 808 4.42 25.43 -34.45
N ASP A 809 4.35 24.20 -33.95
CA ASP A 809 4.97 23.05 -34.62
C ASP A 809 4.00 22.42 -35.62
N ASP A 810 4.48 22.16 -36.83
CA ASP A 810 3.78 21.37 -37.84
C ASP A 810 4.59 20.10 -38.19
N ALA A 811 4.11 19.31 -39.17
CA ALA A 811 4.81 18.11 -39.58
C ALA A 811 6.23 18.37 -40.12
N TRP A 812 6.48 19.53 -40.76
CA TRP A 812 7.79 19.90 -41.27
C TRP A 812 8.76 20.22 -40.14
N ALA A 813 8.35 21.07 -39.19
CA ALA A 813 9.18 21.41 -38.03
C ALA A 813 9.48 20.17 -37.18
N ILE A 814 8.47 19.33 -36.93
CA ILE A 814 8.63 18.09 -36.17
C ILE A 814 9.61 17.13 -36.88
N GLN A 815 9.56 17.00 -38.20
CA GLN A 815 10.50 16.14 -38.94
C GLN A 815 11.95 16.62 -38.74
N LYS A 816 12.19 17.94 -38.82
CA LYS A 816 13.52 18.54 -38.63
C LYS A 816 14.00 18.37 -37.18
N LYS A 817 13.15 18.68 -36.21
CA LYS A 817 13.46 18.56 -34.77
C LYS A 817 13.75 17.11 -34.38
N THR A 818 12.93 16.16 -34.82
CA THR A 818 13.16 14.73 -34.52
C THR A 818 14.45 14.20 -35.17
N ALA A 819 14.79 14.63 -36.39
CA ALA A 819 16.08 14.31 -36.99
C ALA A 819 17.26 14.86 -36.15
N TRP A 820 17.15 16.10 -35.67
CA TRP A 820 18.14 16.71 -34.78
C TRP A 820 18.26 15.97 -33.44
N MET A 821 17.14 15.58 -32.82
CA MET A 821 17.13 14.78 -31.57
C MET A 821 17.89 13.46 -31.75
N LYS A 822 17.69 12.76 -32.89
CA LYS A 822 18.40 11.52 -33.21
C LYS A 822 19.90 11.77 -33.37
N GLN A 823 20.30 12.83 -34.08
CA GLN A 823 21.69 13.19 -34.27
C GLN A 823 22.39 13.49 -32.93
N ARG A 824 21.68 14.10 -31.99
CA ARG A 824 22.16 14.40 -30.63
C ARG A 824 22.09 13.22 -29.66
N GLY A 825 21.56 12.07 -30.10
CA GLY A 825 21.38 10.89 -29.26
C GLY A 825 20.43 11.12 -28.09
N LEU A 826 19.47 12.05 -28.21
CA LEU A 826 18.51 12.36 -27.14
C LEU A 826 17.48 11.23 -26.96
N LEU A 827 16.83 11.17 -25.80
CA LEU A 827 15.86 10.12 -25.46
C LEU A 827 14.62 10.16 -26.35
N GLY A 828 14.15 11.34 -26.76
CA GLY A 828 12.99 11.47 -27.65
C GLY A 828 12.26 12.81 -27.49
N ALA A 829 10.94 12.77 -27.58
CA ALA A 829 10.07 13.94 -27.56
C ALA A 829 9.03 13.89 -26.44
N MET A 830 8.71 15.08 -25.92
CA MET A 830 7.59 15.33 -25.04
C MET A 830 6.60 16.26 -25.77
N ILE A 831 5.30 16.12 -25.52
CA ILE A 831 4.23 16.81 -26.25
C ILE A 831 3.28 17.48 -25.25
N TRP A 832 3.10 18.79 -25.42
CA TRP A 832 2.04 19.56 -24.80
C TRP A 832 1.13 20.16 -25.88
N GLU A 833 -0.19 19.96 -25.89
CA GLU A 833 -0.94 18.92 -25.18
C GLU A 833 -1.71 18.06 -26.19
N MET A 834 -2.02 16.82 -25.81
CA MET A 834 -2.52 15.80 -26.75
C MET A 834 -3.88 16.16 -27.39
N SER A 835 -4.66 17.04 -26.77
CA SER A 835 -5.94 17.49 -27.30
C SER A 835 -5.83 18.41 -28.53
N GLY A 836 -4.65 18.98 -28.77
CA GLY A 836 -4.40 19.87 -29.91
C GLY A 836 -4.19 19.16 -31.25
N ASP A 837 -3.99 17.84 -31.24
CA ASP A 837 -3.72 17.03 -32.44
C ASP A 837 -4.82 15.99 -32.70
N THR A 838 -5.17 15.86 -33.98
CA THR A 838 -6.09 14.83 -34.49
C THR A 838 -5.36 13.57 -34.96
N GLY A 839 -4.03 13.52 -34.79
CA GLY A 839 -3.15 12.39 -35.09
C GLY A 839 -2.08 12.70 -36.15
N VAL A 840 -2.12 13.90 -36.75
CA VAL A 840 -1.18 14.32 -37.80
C VAL A 840 0.20 14.56 -37.20
N LEU A 841 0.27 15.37 -36.15
CA LEU A 841 1.54 15.72 -35.51
C LEU A 841 2.13 14.50 -34.79
N MET A 842 1.31 13.70 -34.11
CA MET A 842 1.78 12.48 -33.47
C MET A 842 2.33 11.46 -34.48
N SER A 843 1.78 11.41 -35.71
CA SER A 843 2.33 10.59 -36.78
C SER A 843 3.68 11.13 -37.29
N ALA A 844 3.84 12.46 -37.36
CA ALA A 844 5.12 13.08 -37.72
C ALA A 844 6.19 12.78 -36.66
N VAL A 845 5.86 12.86 -35.37
CA VAL A 845 6.76 12.50 -34.26
C VAL A 845 7.18 11.02 -34.36
N ASP A 846 6.21 10.12 -34.50
CA ASP A 846 6.48 8.68 -34.56
C ASP A 846 7.31 8.28 -35.78
N ASN A 847 7.04 8.85 -36.95
CA ASN A 847 7.83 8.59 -38.15
C ASN A 847 9.24 9.21 -38.07
N GLY A 848 9.35 10.41 -37.50
CA GLY A 848 10.63 11.09 -37.34
C GLY A 848 11.59 10.38 -36.38
N LEU A 849 11.05 9.74 -35.34
CA LEU A 849 11.82 9.00 -34.33
C LEU A 849 12.00 7.50 -34.65
N LYS A 850 11.47 7.00 -35.77
CA LYS A 850 11.76 5.63 -36.23
C LYS A 850 13.13 5.50 -36.91
#